data_AF-A0A2M7JF89-F1
#
_entry.id   AF-A0A2M7JF89-F1
#
_cell.length_a   1.000
_cell.length_b   1.000
_cell.length_c   1.000
_cell.angle_alpha   90.00
_cell.angle_beta   90.00
_cell.angle_gamma   90.00
#
_symmetry.space_group_name_H-M   'P 1'
#
loop_
_entity.id
_entity.type
_entity.pdbx_description
1 polymer ?
#
loop_
_entity_poly.entity_id
_entity_poly.type
_entity_poly.pdbx_seq_one_letter_code
_entity_poly.pdbx_strand_id
1 'polypeptide(L)'
;MKTKKLEIEDSFPVPLCLCASVPSSLLPPSVPLYPVEFHISKVSRDKYQFDEIIFSMTGNVIFADFKAVRLFAEKINAQMDKGEHIGLPLQDIIMPGDIGAMGLIDEILHLVCSKYRTERNQAVWEKGYSWLINVVGEDAVRIALKEFVSQFPTVAVYQGKQSVEEFVVGTTSSIPNTYIILEEILLLHLANTNPAFSPFIELFDDTQLANKTAYQRVMSSMNDFFLTQPAFGPNNQPLLEMLRAPVVVSPYSLLGQLEYIRNNWGDMLPESLISLILRMEDVIKEDEKLFFAAGVHAVASPLLIPEFGEESGVYEEHERFSHDLDWMPNVVLLAKNTYVWLHQLSVKYQREITRLDHIPDEELDTLSKWGFTALWLIGIWERSPASQRIKQICGNLEAVSSAYSIHDYIISEDLGGEAAFENLKYRAWQKGIRLAGDMVPNHMGIFSRWVVEHPDYFVQVDYSPFHVYQFNGPNLSWDGRIGIFLEDGYWNKNDAAVVFKRIDYQTGETRYIYHGNDGTHMPWNDTAQLDFLKPVVREAVIQLILHVARKFSIIRFDAAMTLAKKHFQRLWYPQPGSGGDIPSRAEHGMTRSQFDEVFNEEFWREVVDRIAVEVPDTLLLAEAFWLMEGYFVRTLGMHRVYNSAFMHMLKAEENQKYRNVLKNVLEFNPQILKRFVNFMNNPDEDTAVVQFGRDDKYFGVCILLITLPGLPMFGHGQIEGFTEKYGMEYKKSYLDEIVDEWLVERHKREIFPLLKKRYLFSDVEHFVLYDFYTSSGMVNENVFAYSNCYGTERALVIYNNKYESTCGWIHTSVAMNEEGRLIQKSLAQGLAIKDNGQYYYSFRDNISGLEYLRCGQDLAQNGLYAELEGFKYQVFLDVKEIQDDHKGTYARLTGFLDGRGISNIEDAHYELSIKGIQERFLEMTSPQMLRDMLSHANIFSQGMYALLGEIRECGYGAESNIVKKLESVLSAIYWLFEDAEAQSKDTILRQGYPFESDEKGWRILLLWLIVHQLGKDEQESVELIDRWRLNEGIIKSIEMLGVNHQAAVKELLLIKILVKNYRWFEYSQQAHRETSQATASFNLKQLLEQPLVQEYLQINQYEGVNYLHKESFEDMLYWLSVVAYIQIMPETEKQDISAISARLNETIKKYLHLAESCGYQVEEMCDNIYGTC
;
A
#
# COMPACT_ATOMS: atom_id res chain seq x y z
N MET A 1 17.54 48.39 -43.54
CA MET A 1 18.61 49.42 -43.51
C MET A 1 19.69 48.92 -42.56
N LYS A 2 20.98 48.76 -42.87
CA LYS A 2 21.84 48.99 -44.03
C LYS A 2 23.00 47.98 -43.89
N THR A 3 23.26 47.21 -44.97
CA THR A 3 24.56 46.77 -45.56
C THR A 3 25.73 46.39 -44.63
N LYS A 4 26.43 45.25 -44.77
CA LYS A 4 27.22 44.80 -45.96
C LYS A 4 27.62 43.29 -45.91
N LYS A 5 27.63 42.69 -47.10
CA LYS A 5 28.28 41.43 -47.54
C LYS A 5 29.82 41.50 -47.58
N LEU A 6 30.49 40.35 -47.51
CA LEU A 6 31.58 39.82 -48.40
C LEU A 6 32.05 38.45 -47.82
N GLU A 7 31.76 37.32 -48.48
CA GLU A 7 32.60 36.51 -49.41
C GLU A 7 33.82 35.84 -48.75
N ILE A 8 33.71 34.54 -48.41
CA ILE A 8 34.29 33.32 -49.06
C ILE A 8 35.82 33.21 -48.94
N GLU A 9 36.27 32.20 -48.20
CA GLU A 9 37.48 31.41 -48.52
C GLU A 9 37.28 29.97 -48.02
N ASP A 10 37.37 29.02 -48.96
CA ASP A 10 37.46 27.57 -48.74
C ASP A 10 38.84 27.19 -48.19
N SER A 11 38.88 26.03 -47.53
CA SER A 11 40.03 25.27 -47.01
C SER A 11 40.43 25.57 -45.56
N PHE A 12 40.20 24.59 -44.67
CA PHE A 12 41.05 24.19 -43.53
C PHE A 12 40.43 22.91 -42.89
N PRO A 13 41.23 22.08 -42.18
CA PRO A 13 41.19 20.63 -42.25
C PRO A 13 40.33 20.00 -41.16
N VAL A 14 40.04 18.70 -41.35
CA VAL A 14 39.52 17.76 -40.35
C VAL A 14 40.24 17.98 -39.00
N PRO A 15 39.54 18.26 -37.90
CA PRO A 15 40.18 18.29 -36.58
C PRO A 15 40.38 16.85 -36.10
N LEU A 16 41.65 16.47 -35.98
CA LEU A 16 42.07 15.35 -35.15
C LEU A 16 41.53 15.55 -33.73
N CYS A 17 41.04 14.44 -33.17
CA CYS A 17 40.62 14.23 -31.79
C CYS A 17 41.51 14.99 -30.79
N LEU A 18 40.93 15.98 -30.11
CA LEU A 18 41.51 16.59 -28.91
C LEU A 18 41.24 15.64 -27.74
N CYS A 19 42.22 14.79 -27.41
CA CYS A 19 42.33 14.26 -26.07
C CYS A 19 42.41 15.45 -25.10
N ALA A 20 41.47 15.54 -24.18
CA ALA A 20 41.46 16.56 -23.14
C ALA A 20 42.71 16.42 -22.27
N SER A 21 43.69 17.29 -22.50
CA SER A 21 44.77 17.54 -21.55
C SER A 21 44.18 18.27 -20.35
N VAL A 22 44.22 17.64 -19.18
CA VAL A 22 43.92 18.26 -17.89
C VAL A 22 44.78 19.53 -17.73
N PRO A 23 44.25 20.69 -17.30
CA PRO A 23 45.05 21.87 -17.02
C PRO A 23 46.08 21.55 -15.92
N SER A 24 47.36 21.81 -16.17
CA SER A 24 48.46 21.49 -15.23
C SER A 24 48.48 22.36 -13.95
N SER A 25 47.38 23.07 -13.65
CA SER A 25 47.30 24.07 -12.57
C SER A 25 46.61 23.56 -11.30
N LEU A 26 46.30 22.26 -11.21
CA LEU A 26 45.72 21.61 -10.02
C LEU A 26 46.66 20.60 -9.33
N LEU A 27 47.92 20.50 -9.78
CA LEU A 27 48.90 19.60 -9.15
C LEU A 27 49.59 20.30 -7.97
N PRO A 28 49.68 19.67 -6.79
CA PRO A 28 50.57 20.15 -5.73
C PRO A 28 52.01 20.18 -6.26
N PRO A 29 52.91 21.02 -5.69
CA PRO A 29 54.31 21.04 -6.09
C PRO A 29 54.88 19.62 -5.98
N SER A 30 55.20 19.03 -7.13
CA SER A 30 55.71 17.67 -7.25
C SER A 30 56.98 17.53 -6.42
N VAL A 31 56.98 16.63 -5.43
CA VAL A 31 58.23 16.11 -4.85
C VAL A 31 59.03 15.53 -6.04
N PRO A 32 60.26 16.01 -6.32
CA PRO A 32 61.00 15.55 -7.49
C PRO A 32 61.38 14.08 -7.29
N LEU A 33 60.58 13.21 -7.90
CA LEU A 33 60.84 11.79 -8.05
C LEU A 33 61.55 11.60 -9.38
N TYR A 34 62.63 10.81 -9.36
CA TYR A 34 63.26 10.32 -10.57
C TYR A 34 62.42 9.13 -11.12
N PRO A 35 62.55 8.77 -12.40
CA PRO A 35 61.85 7.63 -12.97
C PRO A 35 62.20 6.35 -12.20
N VAL A 36 61.20 5.79 -11.51
CA VAL A 36 61.25 4.46 -10.89
C VAL A 36 60.31 3.52 -11.67
N GLU A 37 60.72 2.26 -11.81
CA GLU A 37 59.99 1.20 -12.53
C GLU A 37 59.74 0.04 -11.57
N PHE A 38 58.50 -0.46 -11.48
CA PHE A 38 58.20 -1.67 -10.70
C PHE A 38 59.03 -2.86 -11.20
N HIS A 39 59.71 -3.54 -10.27
CA HIS A 39 60.69 -4.57 -10.61
C HIS A 39 60.05 -5.89 -11.02
N ILE A 40 59.86 -6.05 -12.32
CA ILE A 40 59.49 -7.32 -12.94
C ILE A 40 60.73 -7.97 -13.53
N SER A 41 61.02 -9.20 -13.09
CA SER A 41 62.15 -9.98 -13.56
C SER A 41 62.12 -10.14 -15.07
N LYS A 42 63.31 -10.12 -15.69
CA LYS A 42 63.48 -10.35 -17.12
C LYS A 42 62.78 -11.63 -17.57
N VAL A 43 62.89 -12.69 -16.75
CA VAL A 43 62.26 -13.99 -17.00
C VAL A 43 60.73 -13.87 -17.07
N SER A 44 60.11 -13.14 -16.13
CA SER A 44 58.67 -12.90 -16.13
C SER A 44 58.22 -12.01 -17.30
N ARG A 45 59.00 -10.98 -17.65
CA ARG A 45 58.75 -10.15 -18.85
C ARG A 45 58.75 -11.00 -20.13
N ASP A 46 59.73 -11.89 -20.27
CA ASP A 46 59.85 -12.81 -21.41
C ASP A 46 58.71 -13.85 -21.43
N LYS A 47 58.33 -14.41 -20.28
CA LYS A 47 57.29 -15.45 -20.15
C LYS A 47 55.89 -14.93 -20.46
N TYR A 48 55.49 -13.82 -19.85
CA TYR A 48 54.14 -13.28 -19.95
C TYR A 48 53.97 -12.25 -21.07
N GLN A 49 55.05 -11.87 -21.75
CA GLN A 49 55.06 -10.89 -22.84
C GLN A 49 54.43 -9.56 -22.41
N PHE A 50 54.92 -8.98 -21.32
CA PHE A 50 54.48 -7.66 -20.88
C PHE A 50 55.05 -6.57 -21.81
N ASP A 51 54.20 -5.95 -22.63
CA ASP A 51 54.52 -4.84 -23.52
C ASP A 51 54.56 -3.53 -22.71
N GLU A 52 55.70 -3.26 -22.08
CA GLU A 52 56.21 -2.01 -21.46
C GLU A 52 55.29 -0.98 -20.75
N ILE A 53 55.83 -0.51 -19.62
CA ILE A 53 55.36 0.50 -18.65
C ILE A 53 53.95 0.23 -18.11
N ILE A 54 53.90 -0.58 -17.06
CA ILE A 54 52.71 -0.74 -16.22
C ILE A 54 52.77 0.22 -15.00
N PHE A 55 54.00 0.56 -14.57
CA PHE A 55 54.27 1.48 -13.45
C PHE A 55 55.56 2.26 -13.76
N SER A 56 55.50 3.50 -14.25
CA SER A 56 56.68 4.38 -14.33
C SER A 56 56.41 5.75 -13.74
N MET A 57 57.34 6.25 -12.93
CA MET A 57 57.26 7.60 -12.37
C MET A 57 58.01 8.64 -13.20
N THR A 58 57.56 8.93 -14.42
CA THR A 58 58.02 10.13 -15.13
C THR A 58 57.21 11.36 -14.72
N GLY A 59 57.44 11.90 -13.53
CA GLY A 59 57.02 13.27 -13.13
C GLY A 59 55.52 13.60 -13.13
N ASN A 60 54.65 12.71 -13.60
CA ASN A 60 53.20 12.71 -13.50
C ASN A 60 52.82 11.34 -12.93
N VAL A 61 52.63 11.34 -11.63
CA VAL A 61 51.94 10.33 -10.81
C VAL A 61 51.07 9.35 -11.63
N ILE A 62 51.48 8.07 -11.75
CA ILE A 62 50.64 6.99 -12.31
C ILE A 62 50.02 6.23 -11.13
N PHE A 63 49.02 6.81 -10.48
CA PHE A 63 48.25 6.10 -9.47
C PHE A 63 47.26 5.14 -10.17
N ALA A 64 47.63 3.86 -10.22
CA ALA A 64 46.89 2.66 -10.64
C ALA A 64 45.86 2.81 -11.78
N ASP A 65 46.30 2.53 -13.00
CA ASP A 65 45.41 2.20 -14.12
C ASP A 65 44.79 0.81 -13.89
N PHE A 66 43.56 0.79 -13.38
CA PHE A 66 42.81 -0.45 -13.11
C PHE A 66 42.66 -1.34 -14.34
N LYS A 67 42.60 -0.76 -15.55
CA LYS A 67 42.58 -1.52 -16.80
C LYS A 67 43.92 -2.22 -17.03
N ALA A 68 45.03 -1.52 -16.80
CA ALA A 68 46.36 -2.12 -16.88
C ALA A 68 46.55 -3.24 -15.83
N VAL A 69 46.02 -3.04 -14.61
CA VAL A 69 46.04 -4.04 -13.53
C VAL A 69 45.26 -5.30 -13.90
N ARG A 70 44.04 -5.16 -14.44
CA ARG A 70 43.23 -6.30 -14.93
C ARG A 70 43.96 -7.05 -16.06
N LEU A 71 44.44 -6.33 -17.07
CA LEU A 71 45.24 -6.88 -18.17
C LEU A 71 46.48 -7.64 -17.68
N PHE A 72 47.13 -7.14 -16.63
CA PHE A 72 48.31 -7.75 -16.05
C PHE A 72 47.99 -9.08 -15.37
N ALA A 73 46.98 -9.11 -14.48
CA ALA A 73 46.51 -10.32 -13.82
C ALA A 73 46.08 -11.38 -14.84
N GLU A 74 45.39 -10.96 -15.89
CA GLU A 74 44.92 -11.85 -16.95
C GLU A 74 46.06 -12.43 -17.80
N LYS A 75 47.08 -11.66 -18.19
CA LYS A 75 48.26 -12.20 -18.91
C LYS A 75 48.96 -13.30 -18.10
N ILE A 76 48.99 -13.16 -16.77
CA ILE A 76 49.51 -14.19 -15.87
C ILE A 76 48.60 -15.43 -15.91
N ASN A 77 47.31 -15.26 -15.63
CA ASN A 77 46.34 -16.34 -15.57
C ASN A 77 46.23 -17.11 -16.92
N ALA A 78 46.25 -16.41 -18.05
CA ALA A 78 46.13 -17.00 -19.39
C ALA A 78 47.35 -17.84 -19.82
N GLN A 79 48.53 -17.60 -19.24
CA GLN A 79 49.71 -18.45 -19.46
C GLN A 79 49.75 -19.61 -18.48
N MET A 80 49.21 -19.46 -17.26
CA MET A 80 49.05 -20.57 -16.31
C MET A 80 48.06 -21.63 -16.82
N ASP A 81 46.98 -21.22 -17.49
CA ASP A 81 45.97 -22.13 -18.08
C ASP A 81 46.48 -22.92 -19.32
N LYS A 82 47.58 -22.48 -19.95
CA LYS A 82 48.20 -23.18 -21.10
C LYS A 82 49.07 -24.38 -20.71
N GLY A 83 49.39 -24.56 -19.43
CA GLY A 83 50.22 -25.67 -18.95
C GLY A 83 49.37 -26.79 -18.35
N GLU A 84 49.10 -27.88 -19.11
CA GLU A 84 48.47 -29.17 -18.72
C GLU A 84 47.27 -29.17 -17.73
N HIS A 85 46.74 -28.03 -17.31
CA HIS A 85 45.70 -27.87 -16.29
C HIS A 85 44.55 -27.07 -16.86
N ILE A 86 43.65 -27.75 -17.57
CA ILE A 86 42.35 -27.18 -17.96
C ILE A 86 41.54 -26.98 -16.67
N GLY A 87 41.33 -25.72 -16.28
CA GLY A 87 40.60 -25.34 -15.08
C GLY A 87 41.48 -25.35 -13.84
N LEU A 88 42.23 -24.25 -13.64
CA LEU A 88 42.92 -23.98 -12.38
C LEU A 88 41.92 -24.02 -11.21
N PRO A 89 42.26 -24.66 -10.08
CA PRO A 89 41.52 -24.47 -8.84
C PRO A 89 41.41 -22.97 -8.57
N LEU A 90 40.20 -22.49 -8.26
CA LEU A 90 39.90 -21.07 -8.06
C LEU A 90 40.93 -20.34 -7.17
N GLN A 91 41.45 -21.03 -6.13
CA GLN A 91 42.49 -20.57 -5.20
C GLN A 91 43.86 -20.22 -5.83
N ASP A 92 44.13 -20.66 -7.06
CA ASP A 92 45.39 -20.43 -7.78
C ASP A 92 45.27 -19.30 -8.83
N ILE A 93 44.10 -18.64 -8.92
CA ILE A 93 43.86 -17.50 -9.82
C ILE A 93 44.39 -16.22 -9.19
N ILE A 94 45.16 -15.46 -9.98
CA ILE A 94 45.66 -14.14 -9.59
C ILE A 94 44.56 -13.09 -9.80
N MET A 95 44.18 -12.41 -8.72
CA MET A 95 43.14 -11.37 -8.77
C MET A 95 43.69 -9.99 -9.15
N PRO A 96 42.95 -9.19 -9.93
CA PRO A 96 43.33 -7.82 -10.25
C PRO A 96 43.55 -6.96 -9.00
N GLY A 97 42.67 -7.05 -7.99
CA GLY A 97 42.77 -6.29 -6.75
C GLY A 97 44.09 -6.55 -6.01
N ASP A 98 44.57 -7.80 -5.98
CA ASP A 98 45.83 -8.15 -5.34
C ASP A 98 47.05 -7.58 -6.10
N ILE A 99 47.04 -7.66 -7.44
CA ILE A 99 48.09 -7.05 -8.28
C ILE A 99 48.13 -5.53 -8.09
N GLY A 100 46.95 -4.89 -8.10
CA GLY A 100 46.83 -3.46 -7.90
C GLY A 100 47.28 -3.02 -6.52
N ALA A 101 46.95 -3.77 -5.47
CA ALA A 101 47.40 -3.53 -4.12
C ALA A 101 48.92 -3.69 -3.97
N MET A 102 49.51 -4.73 -4.59
CA MET A 102 50.96 -4.94 -4.61
C MET A 102 51.70 -3.76 -5.25
N GLY A 103 51.27 -3.34 -6.43
CA GLY A 103 51.86 -2.17 -7.12
C GLY A 103 51.69 -0.88 -6.33
N LEU A 104 50.51 -0.67 -5.73
CA LEU A 104 50.25 0.51 -4.91
C LEU A 104 51.10 0.57 -3.64
N ILE A 105 51.31 -0.58 -2.97
CA ILE A 105 52.21 -0.67 -1.82
C ILE A 105 53.63 -0.27 -2.23
N ASP A 106 54.14 -0.80 -3.34
CA ASP A 106 55.47 -0.46 -3.85
C ASP A 106 55.64 1.03 -4.14
N GLU A 107 54.67 1.65 -4.83
CA GLU A 107 54.66 3.09 -5.09
C GLU A 107 54.65 3.93 -3.80
N ILE A 108 53.88 3.49 -2.79
CA ILE A 108 53.86 4.15 -1.49
C ILE A 108 55.22 4.03 -0.79
N LEU A 109 55.88 2.87 -0.86
CA LEU A 109 57.20 2.67 -0.27
C LEU A 109 58.25 3.58 -0.91
N HIS A 110 58.24 3.74 -2.24
CA HIS A 110 59.05 4.73 -2.95
C HIS A 110 58.78 6.17 -2.49
N LEU A 111 57.50 6.52 -2.33
CA LEU A 111 57.12 7.84 -1.82
C LEU A 111 57.66 8.08 -0.40
N VAL A 112 57.61 7.08 0.48
CA VAL A 112 58.19 7.15 1.84
C VAL A 112 59.71 7.32 1.77
N CYS A 113 60.42 6.56 0.92
CA CYS A 113 61.86 6.72 0.70
C CYS A 113 62.22 8.12 0.20
N SER A 114 61.46 8.65 -0.76
CA SER A 114 61.65 9.99 -1.30
C SER A 114 61.43 11.07 -0.23
N LYS A 115 60.35 10.97 0.55
CA LYS A 115 60.06 11.89 1.67
C LYS A 115 61.14 11.83 2.75
N TYR A 116 61.63 10.64 3.10
CA TYR A 116 62.76 10.49 4.02
C TYR A 116 64.00 11.26 3.54
N ARG A 117 64.34 11.08 2.26
CA ARG A 117 65.47 11.78 1.63
C ARG A 117 65.27 13.30 1.65
N THR A 118 64.09 13.80 1.32
CA THR A 118 63.84 15.25 1.24
C THR A 118 63.70 15.91 2.61
N GLU A 119 63.06 15.25 3.58
CA GLU A 119 62.68 15.83 4.87
C GLU A 119 63.66 15.52 6.02
N ARG A 120 64.53 14.52 5.87
CA ARG A 120 65.48 14.10 6.92
C ARG A 120 66.93 14.03 6.48
N ASN A 121 67.24 13.40 5.34
CA ASN A 121 68.63 13.23 4.91
C ASN A 121 68.80 13.16 3.38
N GLN A 122 69.12 14.30 2.76
CA GLN A 122 69.27 14.41 1.30
C GLN A 122 70.42 13.54 0.72
N ALA A 123 71.44 13.27 1.52
CA ALA A 123 72.60 12.46 1.13
C ALA A 123 72.49 10.99 1.62
N VAL A 124 71.29 10.50 1.96
CA VAL A 124 71.10 9.15 2.53
C VAL A 124 71.69 8.05 1.64
N TRP A 125 71.42 8.08 0.35
CA TRP A 125 71.88 7.06 -0.59
C TRP A 125 73.37 7.17 -0.92
N GLU A 126 73.93 8.38 -0.95
CA GLU A 126 75.37 8.61 -1.06
C GLU A 126 76.13 8.04 0.15
N LYS A 127 75.63 8.34 1.37
CA LYS A 127 76.19 7.82 2.62
C LYS A 127 76.02 6.31 2.73
N GLY A 128 74.87 5.78 2.33
CA GLY A 128 74.59 4.34 2.29
C GLY A 128 75.52 3.61 1.33
N TYR A 129 75.72 4.15 0.11
CA TYR A 129 76.67 3.60 -0.85
C TYR A 129 78.11 3.61 -0.31
N SER A 130 78.53 4.71 0.31
CA SER A 130 79.85 4.84 0.93
C SER A 130 80.04 3.87 2.10
N TRP A 131 79.01 3.69 2.93
CA TRP A 131 78.98 2.69 4.01
C TRP A 131 79.16 1.28 3.47
N LEU A 132 78.41 0.92 2.42
CA LEU A 132 78.49 -0.39 1.78
C LEU A 132 79.86 -0.66 1.16
N ILE A 133 80.48 0.33 0.51
CA ILE A 133 81.85 0.18 0.00
C ILE A 133 82.82 -0.13 1.13
N ASN A 134 82.70 0.54 2.27
CA ASN A 134 83.60 0.36 3.42
C ASN A 134 83.39 -0.99 4.14
N VAL A 135 82.15 -1.45 4.27
CA VAL A 135 81.80 -2.66 5.04
C VAL A 135 81.83 -3.93 4.17
N VAL A 136 81.30 -3.85 2.95
CA VAL A 136 81.12 -5.02 2.06
C VAL A 136 82.25 -5.12 1.02
N GLY A 137 82.82 -4.00 0.60
CA GLY A 137 83.88 -3.93 -0.41
C GLY A 137 83.34 -3.50 -1.78
N GLU A 138 84.06 -2.58 -2.44
CA GLU A 138 83.63 -1.93 -3.70
C GLU A 138 83.29 -2.91 -4.82
N ASP A 139 84.17 -3.89 -5.09
CA ASP A 139 83.95 -4.87 -6.17
C ASP A 139 82.70 -5.73 -5.90
N ALA A 140 82.49 -6.14 -4.65
CA ALA A 140 81.35 -6.97 -4.26
C ALA A 140 80.02 -6.22 -4.38
N VAL A 141 79.99 -4.93 -3.99
CA VAL A 141 78.81 -4.05 -4.16
C VAL A 141 78.55 -3.83 -5.64
N ARG A 142 79.57 -3.50 -6.45
CA ARG A 142 79.40 -3.25 -7.88
C ARG A 142 78.89 -4.48 -8.65
N ILE A 143 79.35 -5.69 -8.29
CA ILE A 143 78.84 -6.94 -8.85
C ILE A 143 77.34 -7.12 -8.51
N ALA A 144 76.94 -6.87 -7.27
CA ALA A 144 75.54 -6.96 -6.86
C ALA A 144 74.63 -5.98 -7.62
N LEU A 145 75.06 -4.71 -7.78
CA LEU A 145 74.31 -3.70 -8.54
C LEU A 145 74.15 -4.11 -10.02
N LYS A 146 75.20 -4.63 -10.65
CA LYS A 146 75.15 -5.09 -12.05
C LYS A 146 74.26 -6.30 -12.24
N GLU A 147 74.37 -7.30 -11.36
CA GLU A 147 73.54 -8.50 -11.43
C GLU A 147 72.07 -8.16 -11.22
N PHE A 148 71.74 -7.23 -10.31
CA PHE A 148 70.39 -6.72 -10.13
C PHE A 148 69.84 -6.13 -11.44
N VAL A 149 70.55 -5.19 -12.08
CA VAL A 149 70.10 -4.59 -13.35
C VAL A 149 70.02 -5.63 -14.48
N SER A 150 70.82 -6.69 -14.44
CA SER A 150 70.71 -7.78 -15.42
C SER A 150 69.45 -8.64 -15.22
N GLN A 151 69.02 -8.84 -13.98
CA GLN A 151 67.84 -9.65 -13.64
C GLN A 151 66.54 -8.84 -13.68
N PHE A 152 66.60 -7.58 -13.27
CA PHE A 152 65.52 -6.60 -13.24
C PHE A 152 65.89 -5.39 -14.12
N PRO A 153 66.00 -5.58 -15.45
CA PRO A 153 66.44 -4.52 -16.33
C PRO A 153 65.37 -3.42 -16.45
N THR A 154 65.82 -2.16 -16.47
CA THR A 154 64.97 -1.06 -16.90
C THR A 154 64.48 -1.29 -18.32
N VAL A 155 63.41 -0.62 -18.75
CA VAL A 155 62.88 -0.73 -20.11
C VAL A 155 63.98 -0.52 -21.18
N ALA A 156 64.82 0.50 -21.02
CA ALA A 156 65.90 0.79 -21.95
C ALA A 156 66.95 -0.32 -22.03
N VAL A 157 67.25 -0.97 -20.89
CA VAL A 157 68.19 -2.10 -20.84
C VAL A 157 67.56 -3.38 -21.39
N TYR A 158 66.28 -3.63 -21.10
CA TYR A 158 65.54 -4.78 -21.60
C TYR A 158 65.41 -4.78 -23.13
N GLN A 159 65.13 -3.62 -23.73
CA GLN A 159 65.08 -3.42 -25.18
C GLN A 159 66.45 -3.42 -25.88
N GLY A 160 67.55 -3.50 -25.12
CA GLY A 160 68.90 -3.38 -25.67
C GLY A 160 69.27 -1.99 -26.18
N LYS A 161 68.53 -0.94 -25.78
CA LYS A 161 68.84 0.47 -26.10
C LYS A 161 70.00 1.02 -25.26
N GLN A 162 70.27 0.41 -24.11
CA GLN A 162 71.36 0.75 -23.20
C GLN A 162 71.94 -0.54 -22.58
N SER A 163 73.26 -0.63 -22.41
CA SER A 163 73.86 -1.77 -21.71
C SER A 163 73.78 -1.64 -20.18
N VAL A 164 73.89 -2.75 -19.46
CA VAL A 164 73.91 -2.79 -17.98
C VAL A 164 75.04 -1.89 -17.43
N GLU A 165 76.24 -2.00 -18.00
CA GLU A 165 77.39 -1.18 -17.63
C GLU A 165 77.15 0.32 -17.82
N GLU A 166 76.59 0.72 -18.96
CA GLU A 166 76.27 2.12 -19.25
C GLU A 166 75.20 2.66 -18.32
N PHE A 167 74.24 1.83 -17.92
CA PHE A 167 73.21 2.24 -16.96
C PHE A 167 73.81 2.41 -15.56
N VAL A 168 74.58 1.45 -15.04
CA VAL A 168 75.11 1.52 -13.67
C VAL A 168 76.02 2.72 -13.43
N VAL A 169 76.83 3.13 -14.41
CA VAL A 169 77.75 4.29 -14.31
C VAL A 169 77.08 5.61 -14.71
N GLY A 170 75.87 5.54 -15.28
CA GLY A 170 75.10 6.69 -15.73
C GLY A 170 74.42 7.48 -14.62
N THR A 171 73.70 8.51 -15.04
CA THR A 171 72.81 9.31 -14.18
C THR A 171 71.43 9.38 -14.81
N THR A 172 70.39 9.38 -13.97
CA THR A 172 69.00 9.60 -14.36
C THR A 172 68.48 10.77 -13.56
N SER A 173 67.92 11.78 -14.23
CA SER A 173 67.44 13.01 -13.58
C SER A 173 68.47 13.66 -12.63
N SER A 174 69.75 13.66 -13.05
CA SER A 174 70.90 14.19 -12.27
C SER A 174 71.27 13.39 -11.01
N ILE A 175 70.68 12.21 -10.79
CA ILE A 175 71.01 11.31 -9.69
C ILE A 175 71.86 10.15 -10.24
N PRO A 176 72.98 9.78 -9.59
CA PRO A 176 73.72 8.57 -9.94
C PRO A 176 72.83 7.33 -9.90
N ASN A 177 72.85 6.54 -10.98
CA ASN A 177 72.01 5.35 -11.09
C ASN A 177 72.34 4.30 -10.03
N THR A 178 73.56 4.31 -9.48
CA THR A 178 73.92 3.48 -8.32
C THR A 178 73.05 3.75 -7.10
N TYR A 179 72.61 4.99 -6.87
CA TYR A 179 71.74 5.34 -5.73
C TYR A 179 70.31 4.88 -5.96
N ILE A 180 69.85 5.00 -7.21
CA ILE A 180 68.56 4.48 -7.65
C ILE A 180 68.53 2.97 -7.44
N ILE A 181 69.52 2.25 -7.97
CA ILE A 181 69.64 0.79 -7.83
C ILE A 181 69.69 0.35 -6.35
N LEU A 182 70.28 1.14 -5.45
CA LEU A 182 70.29 0.81 -4.02
C LEU A 182 68.91 0.90 -3.36
N GLU A 183 68.11 1.91 -3.73
CA GLU A 183 66.73 2.03 -3.27
C GLU A 183 65.90 0.85 -3.80
N GLU A 184 66.02 0.58 -5.10
CA GLU A 184 65.39 -0.53 -5.82
C GLU A 184 65.73 -1.92 -5.23
N ILE A 185 67.01 -2.21 -4.95
CA ILE A 185 67.42 -3.47 -4.30
C ILE A 185 66.83 -3.60 -2.89
N LEU A 186 66.66 -2.48 -2.18
CA LEU A 186 66.07 -2.48 -0.85
C LEU A 186 64.56 -2.77 -0.90
N LEU A 187 63.84 -2.23 -1.87
CA LEU A 187 62.42 -2.54 -2.07
C LEU A 187 62.22 -3.97 -2.61
N LEU A 188 63.09 -4.45 -3.50
CA LEU A 188 63.12 -5.85 -3.93
C LEU A 188 63.23 -6.80 -2.73
N HIS A 189 64.13 -6.49 -1.79
CA HIS A 189 64.27 -7.28 -0.57
C HIS A 189 62.99 -7.26 0.28
N LEU A 190 62.37 -6.09 0.43
CA LEU A 190 61.10 -5.98 1.17
C LEU A 190 59.99 -6.81 0.50
N ALA A 191 59.86 -6.75 -0.83
CA ALA A 191 58.91 -7.56 -1.59
C ALA A 191 59.12 -9.07 -1.38
N ASN A 192 60.35 -9.56 -1.44
CA ASN A 192 60.68 -10.98 -1.20
C ASN A 192 60.47 -11.41 0.27
N THR A 193 60.49 -10.47 1.21
CA THR A 193 60.22 -10.76 2.64
C THR A 193 58.75 -10.59 3.04
N ASN A 194 57.87 -10.14 2.12
CA ASN A 194 56.45 -9.95 2.37
C ASN A 194 55.67 -11.25 2.08
N PRO A 195 55.11 -11.94 3.09
CA PRO A 195 54.41 -13.20 2.84
C PRO A 195 53.17 -13.05 1.94
N ALA A 196 52.47 -11.90 2.00
CA ALA A 196 51.32 -11.60 1.14
C ALA A 196 51.70 -11.49 -0.36
N PHE A 197 52.98 -11.27 -0.66
CA PHE A 197 53.49 -11.20 -2.03
C PHE A 197 53.86 -12.59 -2.60
N SER A 198 53.77 -13.65 -1.79
CA SER A 198 54.18 -15.00 -2.22
C SER A 198 53.51 -15.55 -3.49
N PRO A 199 52.22 -15.27 -3.80
CA PRO A 199 51.62 -15.68 -5.08
C PRO A 199 52.31 -15.05 -6.31
N PHE A 200 52.99 -13.91 -6.10
CA PHE A 200 53.61 -13.10 -7.15
C PHE A 200 55.13 -13.24 -7.20
N ILE A 201 55.73 -14.15 -6.41
CA ILE A 201 57.18 -14.25 -6.23
C ILE A 201 57.96 -14.39 -7.54
N GLU A 202 57.37 -15.00 -8.58
CA GLU A 202 57.98 -15.13 -9.90
C GLU A 202 58.32 -13.76 -10.55
N LEU A 203 57.56 -12.72 -10.21
CA LEU A 203 57.79 -11.37 -10.71
C LEU A 203 59.05 -10.75 -10.12
N PHE A 204 59.46 -11.12 -8.90
CA PHE A 204 60.56 -10.45 -8.17
C PHE A 204 61.51 -11.39 -7.43
N ASP A 205 61.60 -12.67 -7.80
CA ASP A 205 62.47 -13.66 -7.13
C ASP A 205 63.95 -13.21 -7.10
N ASP A 206 64.48 -13.01 -5.88
CA ASP A 206 65.85 -12.58 -5.63
C ASP A 206 66.85 -13.74 -5.44
N THR A 207 66.43 -15.00 -5.56
CA THR A 207 67.25 -16.19 -5.26
C THR A 207 68.55 -16.23 -6.07
N GLN A 208 68.50 -15.85 -7.35
CA GLN A 208 69.70 -15.79 -8.20
C GLN A 208 70.65 -14.68 -7.75
N LEU A 209 70.13 -13.51 -7.39
CA LEU A 209 70.89 -12.38 -6.88
C LEU A 209 71.58 -12.74 -5.55
N ALA A 210 70.87 -13.42 -4.64
CA ALA A 210 71.38 -13.91 -3.36
C ALA A 210 72.49 -14.96 -3.51
N ASN A 211 72.36 -15.89 -4.46
CA ASN A 211 73.33 -16.97 -4.66
C ASN A 211 74.61 -16.54 -5.38
N LYS A 212 74.52 -15.54 -6.29
CA LYS A 212 75.64 -15.13 -7.15
C LYS A 212 76.46 -13.96 -6.62
N THR A 213 75.93 -13.20 -5.66
CA THR A 213 76.51 -11.90 -5.26
C THR A 213 76.57 -11.73 -3.75
N ALA A 214 77.12 -10.60 -3.29
CA ALA A 214 77.11 -10.23 -1.88
C ALA A 214 75.76 -9.65 -1.39
N TYR A 215 74.66 -9.81 -2.13
CA TYR A 215 73.35 -9.22 -1.86
C TYR A 215 72.86 -9.37 -0.41
N GLN A 216 72.91 -10.58 0.17
CA GLN A 216 72.49 -10.80 1.57
C GLN A 216 73.34 -9.98 2.58
N ARG A 217 74.64 -9.85 2.31
CA ARG A 217 75.54 -8.99 3.11
C ARG A 217 75.27 -7.52 2.88
N VAL A 218 74.93 -7.11 1.65
CA VAL A 218 74.52 -5.74 1.32
C VAL A 218 73.26 -5.38 2.11
N MET A 219 72.23 -6.22 2.10
CA MET A 219 70.98 -5.96 2.83
C MET A 219 71.16 -5.94 4.35
N SER A 220 71.91 -6.90 4.91
CA SER A 220 72.25 -6.86 6.35
C SER A 220 72.99 -5.58 6.73
N SER A 221 73.94 -5.13 5.89
CA SER A 221 74.71 -3.91 6.14
C SER A 221 73.88 -2.63 5.95
N MET A 222 72.89 -2.64 5.04
CA MET A 222 71.94 -1.55 4.86
C MET A 222 71.00 -1.40 6.06
N ASN A 223 70.57 -2.52 6.66
CA ASN A 223 69.81 -2.49 7.92
C ASN A 223 70.63 -1.82 9.04
N ASP A 224 71.90 -2.22 9.22
CA ASP A 224 72.79 -1.59 10.21
C ASP A 224 73.02 -0.10 9.94
N PHE A 225 73.16 0.28 8.66
CA PHE A 225 73.28 1.68 8.26
C PHE A 225 72.05 2.48 8.68
N PHE A 226 70.83 2.03 8.37
CA PHE A 226 69.61 2.77 8.69
C PHE A 226 69.33 2.89 10.19
N LEU A 227 69.82 1.97 11.03
CA LEU A 227 69.78 2.12 12.50
C LEU A 227 70.63 3.31 13.01
N THR A 228 71.63 3.74 12.23
CA THR A 228 72.45 4.93 12.56
C THR A 228 71.89 6.24 12.01
N GLN A 229 70.85 6.19 11.17
CA GLN A 229 70.27 7.37 10.54
C GLN A 229 69.11 7.94 11.37
N PRO A 230 68.70 9.21 11.15
CA PRO A 230 67.55 9.79 11.85
C PRO A 230 66.28 8.98 11.63
N ALA A 231 65.47 8.86 12.68
CA ALA A 231 64.15 8.24 12.60
C ALA A 231 63.13 9.10 11.82
N PHE A 232 62.07 8.46 11.33
CA PHE A 232 61.07 9.06 10.45
C PHE A 232 59.66 8.48 10.66
N GLY A 233 58.67 9.16 10.09
CA GLY A 233 57.28 8.75 10.15
C GLY A 233 56.57 9.08 11.48
N PRO A 234 55.29 8.69 11.61
CA PRO A 234 54.41 9.06 12.71
C PRO A 234 54.86 8.46 14.06
N ASN A 235 55.43 7.25 14.01
CA ASN A 235 55.94 6.54 15.19
C ASN A 235 57.43 6.82 15.47
N ASN A 236 58.06 7.73 14.70
CA ASN A 236 59.46 8.12 14.83
C ASN A 236 60.42 6.92 14.94
N GLN A 237 60.43 6.07 13.91
CA GLN A 237 61.20 4.81 13.85
C GLN A 237 62.23 4.81 12.70
N PRO A 238 63.25 3.93 12.71
CA PRO A 238 64.18 3.77 11.59
C PRO A 238 63.46 3.51 10.26
N LEU A 239 63.99 4.01 9.13
CA LEU A 239 63.31 3.92 7.83
C LEU A 239 62.93 2.47 7.45
N LEU A 240 63.85 1.52 7.64
CA LEU A 240 63.59 0.13 7.27
C LEU A 240 62.55 -0.55 8.17
N GLU A 241 62.48 -0.18 9.45
CA GLU A 241 61.40 -0.64 10.34
C GLU A 241 60.06 -0.05 9.92
N MET A 242 60.05 1.22 9.51
CA MET A 242 58.84 1.86 8.97
C MET A 242 58.35 1.17 7.72
N LEU A 243 59.20 0.95 6.71
CA LEU A 243 58.81 0.29 5.45
C LEU A 243 58.29 -1.14 5.69
N ARG A 244 58.74 -1.83 6.74
CA ARG A 244 58.28 -3.18 7.12
C ARG A 244 57.02 -3.20 7.97
N ALA A 245 56.62 -2.08 8.56
CA ALA A 245 55.52 -2.04 9.53
C ALA A 245 54.18 -2.58 8.99
N PRO A 246 53.75 -2.30 7.73
CA PRO A 246 52.53 -2.90 7.18
C PRO A 246 52.59 -4.43 7.14
N VAL A 247 53.73 -4.98 6.71
CA VAL A 247 53.98 -6.43 6.61
C VAL A 247 53.99 -7.08 7.99
N VAL A 248 54.52 -6.42 9.02
CA VAL A 248 54.54 -6.95 10.39
C VAL A 248 53.12 -7.06 10.98
N VAL A 249 52.26 -6.09 10.70
CA VAL A 249 50.89 -6.05 11.22
C VAL A 249 49.96 -6.99 10.46
N SER A 250 50.08 -7.02 9.12
CA SER A 250 49.21 -7.81 8.25
C SER A 250 50.03 -8.66 7.27
N PRO A 251 50.74 -9.70 7.76
CA PRO A 251 51.73 -10.43 6.97
C PRO A 251 51.17 -11.18 5.77
N TYR A 252 49.90 -11.60 5.81
CA TYR A 252 49.26 -12.43 4.79
C TYR A 252 48.06 -11.74 4.11
N SER A 253 47.90 -10.41 4.26
CA SER A 253 46.76 -9.68 3.69
C SER A 253 47.22 -8.36 3.07
N LEU A 254 47.12 -8.26 1.75
CA LEU A 254 47.37 -7.02 1.01
C LEU A 254 46.38 -5.92 1.41
N LEU A 255 45.10 -6.28 1.57
CA LEU A 255 44.07 -5.38 2.09
C LEU A 255 44.45 -4.82 3.47
N GLY A 256 44.84 -5.69 4.41
CA GLY A 256 45.27 -5.26 5.75
C GLY A 256 46.53 -4.38 5.73
N GLN A 257 47.44 -4.60 4.78
CA GLN A 257 48.61 -3.73 4.59
C GLN A 257 48.22 -2.34 4.09
N LEU A 258 47.31 -2.25 3.11
CA LEU A 258 46.76 -0.97 2.63
C LEU A 258 45.98 -0.22 3.73
N GLU A 259 45.16 -0.92 4.51
CA GLU A 259 44.44 -0.35 5.65
C GLU A 259 45.41 0.19 6.71
N TYR A 260 46.49 -0.54 7.01
CA TYR A 260 47.53 -0.07 7.93
C TYR A 260 48.17 1.22 7.41
N ILE A 261 48.56 1.24 6.13
CA ILE A 261 49.17 2.41 5.49
C ILE A 261 48.22 3.61 5.54
N ARG A 262 46.94 3.43 5.19
CA ARG A 262 45.95 4.51 5.22
C ARG A 262 45.76 5.06 6.63
N ASN A 263 45.61 4.19 7.62
CA ASN A 263 45.33 4.58 9.00
C ASN A 263 46.53 5.18 9.73
N ASN A 264 47.76 4.75 9.39
CA ASN A 264 48.96 5.18 10.11
C ASN A 264 49.75 6.23 9.32
N TRP A 265 49.81 6.16 7.99
CA TRP A 265 50.60 7.06 7.14
C TRP A 265 49.75 8.10 6.43
N GLY A 266 48.42 8.10 6.60
CA GLY A 266 47.49 9.00 5.90
C GLY A 266 47.93 10.47 5.86
N ASP A 267 48.32 11.05 6.99
CA ASP A 267 48.77 12.45 7.08
C ASP A 267 50.03 12.77 6.24
N MET A 268 50.80 11.73 5.88
CA MET A 268 52.01 11.86 5.07
C MET A 268 51.75 11.64 3.58
N LEU A 269 50.58 11.10 3.20
CA LEU A 269 50.23 10.76 1.82
C LEU A 269 49.36 11.88 1.22
N PRO A 270 49.50 12.18 -0.10
CA PRO A 270 48.57 13.07 -0.78
C PRO A 270 47.13 12.53 -0.75
N GLU A 271 46.13 13.41 -0.67
CA GLU A 271 44.71 13.02 -0.67
C GLU A 271 44.32 12.16 -1.90
N SER A 272 44.92 12.44 -3.07
CA SER A 272 44.70 11.65 -4.28
C SER A 272 45.12 10.19 -4.13
N LEU A 273 46.17 9.92 -3.34
CA LEU A 273 46.70 8.59 -3.06
C LEU A 273 45.81 7.86 -2.04
N ILE A 274 45.33 8.57 -1.02
CA ILE A 274 44.36 8.02 -0.06
C ILE A 274 43.08 7.60 -0.80
N SER A 275 42.58 8.43 -1.71
CA SER A 275 41.43 8.09 -2.54
C SER A 275 41.69 6.87 -3.43
N LEU A 276 42.92 6.67 -3.91
CA LEU A 276 43.26 5.49 -4.70
C LEU A 276 43.31 4.22 -3.84
N ILE A 277 43.92 4.30 -2.65
CA ILE A 277 43.94 3.19 -1.69
C ILE A 277 42.52 2.74 -1.41
N LEU A 278 41.61 3.67 -1.11
CA LEU A 278 40.20 3.36 -0.86
C LEU A 278 39.51 2.70 -2.06
N ARG A 279 39.78 3.12 -3.31
CA ARG A 279 39.25 2.43 -4.50
C ARG A 279 39.84 1.04 -4.68
N MET A 280 41.12 0.85 -4.37
CA MET A 280 41.76 -0.48 -4.44
C MET A 280 41.22 -1.42 -3.36
N GLU A 281 40.99 -0.91 -2.14
CA GLU A 281 40.29 -1.64 -1.07
C GLU A 281 38.90 -2.11 -1.56
N ASP A 282 38.17 -1.26 -2.30
CA ASP A 282 36.86 -1.63 -2.86
C ASP A 282 36.97 -2.67 -3.98
N VAL A 283 37.96 -2.57 -4.87
CA VAL A 283 38.20 -3.57 -5.92
C VAL A 283 38.58 -4.94 -5.33
N ILE A 284 39.42 -4.98 -4.29
CA ILE A 284 39.75 -6.23 -3.59
C ILE A 284 38.47 -6.86 -2.99
N LYS A 285 37.59 -6.05 -2.38
CA LYS A 285 36.30 -6.54 -1.86
C LYS A 285 35.38 -7.05 -2.97
N GLU A 286 35.40 -6.43 -4.16
CA GLU A 286 34.68 -6.95 -5.34
C GLU A 286 35.19 -8.35 -5.74
N ASP A 287 36.51 -8.52 -5.83
CA ASP A 287 37.14 -9.79 -6.21
C ASP A 287 36.85 -10.90 -5.18
N GLU A 288 36.87 -10.60 -3.88
CA GLU A 288 36.49 -11.52 -2.81
C GLU A 288 35.01 -11.97 -2.91
N LYS A 289 34.09 -11.06 -3.29
CA LYS A 289 32.66 -11.36 -3.42
C LYS A 289 32.32 -12.18 -4.66
N LEU A 290 33.02 -11.96 -5.78
CA LEU A 290 32.90 -12.76 -7.01
C LEU A 290 33.14 -14.26 -6.74
N PHE A 291 34.01 -14.57 -5.78
CA PHE A 291 34.30 -15.93 -5.32
C PHE A 291 33.14 -16.60 -4.56
N PHE A 292 32.33 -15.83 -3.83
CA PHE A 292 31.18 -16.34 -3.08
C PHE A 292 29.91 -16.49 -3.95
N ALA A 293 29.80 -15.72 -5.04
CA ALA A 293 28.61 -15.67 -5.89
C ALA A 293 28.40 -16.90 -6.79
N ALA A 294 29.40 -17.79 -6.93
CA ALA A 294 29.31 -19.05 -7.69
C ALA A 294 28.31 -20.08 -7.09
N GLY A 295 27.67 -19.75 -5.97
CA GLY A 295 26.52 -20.50 -5.46
C GLY A 295 25.79 -19.71 -4.40
N VAL A 296 24.53 -19.36 -4.68
CA VAL A 296 23.39 -19.08 -3.78
C VAL A 296 22.54 -17.93 -4.33
N HIS A 297 21.25 -18.22 -4.50
CA HIS A 297 20.21 -17.26 -4.84
C HIS A 297 20.13 -16.12 -3.81
N ALA A 298 20.00 -14.88 -4.30
CA ALA A 298 19.84 -13.69 -3.48
C ALA A 298 18.73 -13.87 -2.43
N VAL A 299 19.13 -13.81 -1.16
CA VAL A 299 18.22 -13.75 -0.01
C VAL A 299 17.89 -12.27 0.21
N ALA A 300 16.59 -11.96 0.25
CA ALA A 300 16.09 -10.62 0.53
C ALA A 300 16.69 -10.06 1.84
N SER A 301 17.20 -8.83 1.79
CA SER A 301 17.71 -8.12 2.97
C SER A 301 16.62 -7.99 4.05
N PRO A 302 16.98 -8.10 5.34
CA PRO A 302 16.01 -7.95 6.44
C PRO A 302 15.39 -6.54 6.43
N LEU A 303 14.06 -6.49 6.59
CA LEU A 303 13.27 -5.27 6.72
C LEU A 303 13.69 -4.51 7.99
N LEU A 304 14.39 -3.40 7.82
CA LEU A 304 14.66 -2.43 8.88
C LEU A 304 13.42 -1.55 9.12
N ILE A 305 13.28 -1.03 10.34
CA ILE A 305 12.22 -0.08 10.68
C ILE A 305 12.69 1.31 10.23
N PRO A 306 11.87 2.11 9.51
CA PRO A 306 12.23 3.49 9.20
C PRO A 306 12.42 4.31 10.47
N GLU A 307 13.65 4.77 10.70
CA GLU A 307 13.94 5.81 11.69
C GLU A 307 13.83 7.17 10.99
N PHE A 308 12.82 7.95 11.37
CA PHE A 308 12.62 9.30 10.85
C PHE A 308 13.33 10.31 11.77
N GLY A 309 14.37 10.97 11.27
CA GLY A 309 15.15 11.94 12.04
C GLY A 309 16.38 12.47 11.30
N GLU A 310 16.91 13.60 11.75
CA GLU A 310 18.06 14.33 11.17
C GLU A 310 19.38 13.53 11.13
N GLU A 311 19.42 12.34 11.77
CA GLU A 311 20.65 11.54 11.93
C GLU A 311 20.95 10.55 10.79
N SER A 312 20.24 10.60 9.65
CA SER A 312 20.63 9.88 8.43
C SER A 312 21.51 10.69 7.45
N GLY A 313 21.84 11.94 7.80
CA GLY A 313 23.21 12.47 7.77
C GLY A 313 23.98 12.60 6.44
N VAL A 314 23.37 12.80 5.27
CA VAL A 314 24.15 13.05 4.03
C VAL A 314 23.62 14.16 3.10
N TYR A 315 22.32 14.50 3.15
CA TYR A 315 21.72 15.63 2.42
C TYR A 315 20.70 16.33 3.33
N GLU A 316 20.56 17.66 3.22
CA GLU A 316 19.54 18.40 3.97
C GLU A 316 18.12 17.97 3.54
N GLU A 317 17.34 17.40 4.46
CA GLU A 317 15.97 17.00 4.20
C GLU A 317 15.00 18.13 4.54
N HIS A 318 14.68 18.94 3.53
CA HIS A 318 13.69 20.02 3.66
C HIS A 318 12.26 19.51 3.44
N GLU A 319 11.30 20.14 4.11
CA GLU A 319 9.88 19.92 3.85
C GLU A 319 9.43 20.66 2.58
N ARG A 320 9.10 19.92 1.52
CA ARG A 320 8.69 20.39 0.18
C ARG A 320 7.66 19.45 -0.46
N PHE A 321 6.58 19.20 0.28
CA PHE A 321 5.44 18.42 -0.20
C PHE A 321 4.81 19.04 -1.46
N SER A 322 4.42 18.19 -2.42
CA SER A 322 3.54 18.62 -3.50
C SER A 322 2.10 18.78 -3.03
N HIS A 323 1.40 19.74 -3.63
CA HIS A 323 -0.03 19.96 -3.38
C HIS A 323 -0.86 18.86 -4.03
N ASP A 324 -1.75 18.26 -3.26
CA ASP A 324 -2.73 17.32 -3.79
C ASP A 324 -3.92 18.10 -4.40
N LEU A 325 -4.43 17.63 -5.55
CA LEU A 325 -5.73 18.05 -6.08
C LEU A 325 -6.86 17.28 -5.37
N ASP A 326 -8.09 17.83 -5.36
CA ASP A 326 -9.24 17.27 -4.64
C ASP A 326 -9.51 15.77 -4.88
N TRP A 327 -9.19 15.27 -6.08
CA TRP A 327 -9.40 13.86 -6.43
C TRP A 327 -8.30 12.92 -5.94
N MET A 328 -7.07 13.43 -5.70
CA MET A 328 -5.88 12.63 -5.42
C MET A 328 -5.92 11.87 -4.08
N PRO A 329 -6.42 12.44 -2.96
CA PRO A 329 -6.58 11.69 -1.70
C PRO A 329 -7.58 10.53 -1.83
N ASN A 330 -8.55 10.66 -2.74
CA ASN A 330 -9.67 9.74 -2.88
C ASN A 330 -9.43 8.59 -3.88
N VAL A 331 -8.19 8.42 -4.34
CA VAL A 331 -7.84 7.37 -5.29
C VAL A 331 -7.90 5.99 -4.63
N VAL A 332 -8.59 5.06 -5.29
CA VAL A 332 -8.59 3.62 -5.01
C VAL A 332 -8.12 2.94 -6.27
N LEU A 333 -6.93 2.34 -6.21
CA LEU A 333 -6.23 1.82 -7.38
C LEU A 333 -6.39 0.32 -7.51
N LEU A 334 -6.76 -0.15 -8.69
CA LEU A 334 -6.73 -1.57 -9.06
C LEU A 334 -5.60 -1.82 -10.07
N ALA A 335 -4.67 -2.69 -9.72
CA ALA A 335 -3.60 -3.13 -10.61
C ALA A 335 -4.03 -4.37 -11.41
N LYS A 336 -3.88 -4.34 -12.74
CA LYS A 336 -4.13 -5.49 -13.61
C LYS A 336 -2.97 -5.70 -14.57
N ASN A 337 -2.38 -6.90 -14.54
CA ASN A 337 -1.58 -7.40 -15.65
C ASN A 337 -2.46 -7.45 -16.91
N THR A 338 -2.16 -6.60 -17.89
CA THR A 338 -3.07 -6.30 -19.00
C THR A 338 -3.39 -7.54 -19.83
N TYR A 339 -2.37 -8.27 -20.29
CA TYR A 339 -2.56 -9.45 -21.14
C TYR A 339 -3.31 -10.57 -20.44
N VAL A 340 -2.92 -10.86 -19.19
CA VAL A 340 -3.59 -11.88 -18.37
C VAL A 340 -5.04 -11.49 -18.12
N TRP A 341 -5.31 -10.21 -17.82
CA TRP A 341 -6.67 -9.74 -17.59
C TRP A 341 -7.54 -9.83 -18.84
N LEU A 342 -7.03 -9.45 -20.02
CA LEU A 342 -7.74 -9.59 -21.29
C LEU A 342 -8.09 -11.07 -21.59
N HIS A 343 -7.17 -12.01 -21.29
CA HIS A 343 -7.45 -13.44 -21.37
C HIS A 343 -8.58 -13.87 -20.42
N GLN A 344 -8.52 -13.49 -19.15
CA GLN A 344 -9.55 -13.80 -18.15
C GLN A 344 -10.91 -13.19 -18.52
N LEU A 345 -10.93 -11.96 -19.04
CA LEU A 345 -12.14 -11.34 -19.56
C LEU A 345 -12.70 -12.12 -20.75
N SER A 346 -11.83 -12.64 -21.62
CA SER A 346 -12.28 -13.45 -22.76
C SER A 346 -13.02 -14.71 -22.29
N VAL A 347 -12.50 -15.36 -21.24
CA VAL A 347 -13.14 -16.52 -20.60
C VAL A 347 -14.45 -16.11 -19.93
N LYS A 348 -14.44 -15.03 -19.12
CA LYS A 348 -15.61 -14.54 -18.37
C LYS A 348 -16.78 -14.16 -19.28
N TYR A 349 -16.51 -13.45 -20.38
CA TYR A 349 -17.53 -12.95 -21.31
C TYR A 349 -17.77 -13.86 -22.53
N GLN A 350 -17.09 -15.01 -22.60
CA GLN A 350 -17.19 -15.99 -23.69
C GLN A 350 -17.03 -15.37 -25.09
N ARG A 351 -16.09 -14.41 -25.23
CA ARG A 351 -15.76 -13.73 -26.49
C ARG A 351 -14.29 -13.36 -26.53
N GLU A 352 -13.71 -13.22 -27.71
CA GLU A 352 -12.30 -12.85 -27.84
C GLU A 352 -12.05 -11.38 -27.44
N ILE A 353 -11.29 -11.15 -26.38
CA ILE A 353 -10.90 -9.84 -25.86
C ILE A 353 -9.37 -9.80 -25.84
N THR A 354 -8.78 -9.21 -26.87
CA THR A 354 -7.32 -9.16 -27.08
C THR A 354 -6.76 -7.74 -27.15
N ARG A 355 -7.63 -6.73 -27.24
CA ARG A 355 -7.28 -5.31 -27.36
C ARG A 355 -7.92 -4.48 -26.26
N LEU A 356 -7.36 -3.31 -25.96
CA LEU A 356 -7.85 -2.42 -24.89
C LEU A 356 -9.29 -1.92 -25.16
N ASP A 357 -9.63 -1.65 -26.42
CA ASP A 357 -10.97 -1.24 -26.84
C ASP A 357 -12.01 -2.36 -26.77
N HIS A 358 -11.59 -3.63 -26.65
CA HIS A 358 -12.50 -4.77 -26.49
C HIS A 358 -12.99 -4.99 -25.04
N ILE A 359 -12.36 -4.31 -24.06
CA ILE A 359 -12.78 -4.39 -22.65
C ILE A 359 -14.26 -3.95 -22.55
N PRO A 360 -15.17 -4.81 -22.04
CA PRO A 360 -16.61 -4.54 -22.02
C PRO A 360 -16.97 -3.37 -21.09
N ASP A 361 -18.02 -2.62 -21.44
CA ASP A 361 -18.55 -1.55 -20.57
C ASP A 361 -19.13 -2.11 -19.27
N GLU A 362 -19.65 -3.34 -19.30
CA GLU A 362 -20.16 -4.06 -18.14
C GLU A 362 -19.08 -4.31 -17.08
N GLU A 363 -17.83 -4.51 -17.52
CA GLU A 363 -16.68 -4.67 -16.63
C GLU A 363 -16.33 -3.33 -15.97
N LEU A 364 -16.27 -2.25 -16.75
CA LEU A 364 -16.01 -0.90 -16.24
C LEU A 364 -17.11 -0.44 -15.27
N ASP A 365 -18.37 -0.75 -15.59
CA ASP A 365 -19.51 -0.51 -14.70
C ASP A 365 -19.38 -1.29 -13.39
N THR A 366 -18.86 -2.51 -13.45
CA THR A 366 -18.62 -3.34 -12.26
C THR A 366 -17.54 -2.71 -11.36
N LEU A 367 -16.39 -2.33 -11.94
CA LEU A 367 -15.31 -1.67 -11.20
C LEU A 367 -15.76 -0.35 -10.56
N SER A 368 -16.51 0.47 -11.30
CA SER A 368 -17.08 1.71 -10.79
C SER A 368 -18.08 1.46 -9.65
N LYS A 369 -18.98 0.46 -9.80
CA LYS A 369 -19.93 0.07 -8.74
C LYS A 369 -19.25 -0.45 -7.48
N TRP A 370 -18.08 -1.08 -7.60
CA TRP A 370 -17.27 -1.53 -6.47
C TRP A 370 -16.54 -0.38 -5.76
N GLY A 371 -16.42 0.79 -6.40
CA GLY A 371 -15.81 1.99 -5.81
C GLY A 371 -14.37 2.23 -6.24
N PHE A 372 -13.88 1.54 -7.30
CA PHE A 372 -12.57 1.83 -7.88
C PHE A 372 -12.62 3.14 -8.67
N THR A 373 -11.64 4.01 -8.42
CA THR A 373 -11.51 5.30 -9.10
C THR A 373 -10.28 5.36 -10.01
N ALA A 374 -9.42 4.34 -9.97
CA ALA A 374 -8.28 4.20 -10.85
C ALA A 374 -7.98 2.76 -11.26
N LEU A 375 -7.50 2.58 -12.49
CA LEU A 375 -7.11 1.30 -13.08
C LEU A 375 -5.68 1.42 -13.63
N TRP A 376 -4.76 0.68 -13.02
CA TRP A 376 -3.39 0.54 -13.50
C TRP A 376 -3.26 -0.66 -14.43
N LEU A 377 -2.91 -0.38 -15.68
CA LEU A 377 -2.66 -1.38 -16.71
C LEU A 377 -1.16 -1.63 -16.83
N ILE A 378 -0.72 -2.81 -16.41
CA ILE A 378 0.70 -3.18 -16.41
C ILE A 378 1.09 -3.73 -17.79
N GLY A 379 2.21 -3.24 -18.33
CA GLY A 379 2.83 -3.78 -19.53
C GLY A 379 2.10 -3.44 -20.82
N ILE A 380 1.63 -2.20 -20.94
CA ILE A 380 0.92 -1.67 -22.11
C ILE A 380 1.85 -1.14 -23.21
N TRP A 381 3.10 -0.89 -22.87
CA TRP A 381 4.11 -0.31 -23.76
C TRP A 381 4.68 -1.34 -24.74
N GLU A 382 5.23 -0.85 -25.84
CA GLU A 382 6.00 -1.66 -26.79
C GLU A 382 7.25 -2.23 -26.11
N ARG A 383 7.41 -3.55 -26.20
CA ARG A 383 8.43 -4.30 -25.46
C ARG A 383 9.56 -4.74 -26.38
N SER A 384 10.77 -4.77 -25.84
CA SER A 384 11.98 -5.22 -26.54
C SER A 384 11.85 -6.70 -26.94
N PRO A 385 11.87 -7.06 -28.24
CA PRO A 385 11.85 -8.46 -28.68
C PRO A 385 13.07 -9.26 -28.21
N ALA A 386 14.18 -8.59 -27.84
CA ALA A 386 15.35 -9.26 -27.27
C ALA A 386 15.02 -9.98 -25.96
N SER A 387 14.20 -9.36 -25.08
CA SER A 387 13.76 -9.97 -23.82
C SER A 387 13.04 -11.30 -24.05
N GLN A 388 12.11 -11.34 -25.00
CA GLN A 388 11.43 -12.58 -25.40
C GLN A 388 12.42 -13.63 -25.90
N ARG A 389 13.34 -13.24 -26.80
CA ARG A 389 14.30 -14.17 -27.40
C ARG A 389 15.24 -14.78 -26.37
N ILE A 390 15.71 -13.99 -25.42
CA ILE A 390 16.53 -14.46 -24.30
C ILE A 390 15.79 -15.57 -23.53
N LYS A 391 14.56 -15.31 -23.11
CA LYS A 391 13.73 -16.26 -22.34
C LYS A 391 13.47 -17.57 -23.10
N GLN A 392 13.23 -17.47 -24.41
CA GLN A 392 13.06 -18.63 -25.28
C GLN A 392 14.33 -19.49 -25.38
N ILE A 393 15.50 -18.86 -25.51
CA ILE A 393 16.78 -19.58 -25.52
C ILE A 393 17.03 -20.26 -24.16
N CYS A 394 16.66 -19.61 -23.05
CA CYS A 394 16.77 -20.14 -21.70
C CYS A 394 15.70 -21.20 -21.34
N GLY A 395 14.84 -21.61 -22.30
CA GLY A 395 13.93 -22.75 -22.15
C GLY A 395 12.44 -22.43 -21.99
N ASN A 396 12.05 -21.14 -21.90
CA ASN A 396 10.64 -20.74 -21.84
C ASN A 396 10.13 -20.33 -23.22
N LEU A 397 9.66 -21.31 -24.01
CA LEU A 397 9.21 -21.09 -25.39
C LEU A 397 7.94 -20.22 -25.50
N GLU A 398 7.09 -20.21 -24.47
CA GLU A 398 5.83 -19.45 -24.46
C GLU A 398 5.97 -18.03 -23.88
N ALA A 399 7.15 -17.67 -23.33
CA ALA A 399 7.40 -16.36 -22.76
C ALA A 399 7.19 -15.23 -23.78
N VAL A 400 6.58 -14.14 -23.33
CA VAL A 400 6.68 -12.84 -24.00
C VAL A 400 7.76 -11.97 -23.36
N SER A 401 8.09 -10.86 -24.03
CA SER A 401 9.02 -9.87 -23.49
C SER A 401 8.54 -9.36 -22.14
N SER A 402 9.49 -9.11 -21.24
CA SER A 402 9.19 -8.47 -19.95
C SER A 402 8.45 -7.15 -20.18
N ALA A 403 7.42 -6.87 -19.39
CA ALA A 403 6.74 -5.58 -19.38
C ALA A 403 7.69 -4.40 -19.12
N TYR A 404 8.80 -4.61 -18.42
CA TYR A 404 9.77 -3.56 -18.08
C TYR A 404 11.02 -3.53 -18.98
N SER A 405 11.15 -4.47 -19.94
CA SER A 405 12.15 -4.36 -21.00
C SER A 405 11.55 -3.56 -22.17
N ILE A 406 11.50 -2.24 -22.01
CA ILE A 406 10.80 -1.31 -22.91
C ILE A 406 11.58 -1.11 -24.23
N HIS A 407 10.90 -1.22 -25.37
CA HIS A 407 11.47 -0.83 -26.67
C HIS A 407 11.30 0.68 -26.91
N ASP A 408 10.07 1.17 -26.73
CA ASP A 408 9.67 2.59 -26.81
C ASP A 408 8.38 2.80 -25.98
N TYR A 409 8.11 4.03 -25.54
CA TYR A 409 6.92 4.38 -24.76
C TYR A 409 5.70 4.69 -25.66
N ILE A 410 5.40 3.73 -26.53
CA ILE A 410 4.23 3.73 -27.42
C ILE A 410 3.32 2.60 -26.99
N ILE A 411 2.00 2.80 -27.04
CA ILE A 411 1.05 1.72 -26.73
C ILE A 411 1.22 0.59 -27.73
N SER A 412 1.39 -0.64 -27.25
CA SER A 412 1.67 -1.79 -28.08
C SER A 412 0.57 -2.05 -29.13
N GLU A 413 0.96 -2.29 -30.37
CA GLU A 413 0.04 -2.49 -31.50
C GLU A 413 -0.81 -3.76 -31.36
N ASP A 414 -0.29 -4.79 -30.68
CA ASP A 414 -1.05 -6.02 -30.40
C ASP A 414 -2.19 -5.80 -29.38
N LEU A 415 -2.06 -4.79 -28.51
CA LEU A 415 -3.13 -4.29 -27.63
C LEU A 415 -4.05 -3.28 -28.31
N GLY A 416 -3.73 -2.93 -29.56
CA GLY A 416 -4.52 -2.09 -30.44
C GLY A 416 -4.06 -0.64 -30.62
N GLY A 417 -2.88 -0.32 -30.10
CA GLY A 417 -2.22 0.96 -30.27
C GLY A 417 -2.94 2.12 -29.60
N GLU A 418 -2.52 3.34 -29.96
CA GLU A 418 -3.02 4.59 -29.37
C GLU A 418 -4.54 4.76 -29.51
N ALA A 419 -5.12 4.30 -30.62
CA ALA A 419 -6.57 4.42 -30.86
C ALA A 419 -7.38 3.58 -29.88
N ALA A 420 -6.94 2.36 -29.56
CA ALA A 420 -7.62 1.50 -28.59
C ALA A 420 -7.47 2.05 -27.17
N PHE A 421 -6.30 2.59 -26.83
CA PHE A 421 -6.04 3.23 -25.55
C PHE A 421 -6.95 4.46 -25.32
N GLU A 422 -7.00 5.40 -26.26
CA GLU A 422 -7.85 6.60 -26.12
C GLU A 422 -9.34 6.25 -26.03
N ASN A 423 -9.78 5.21 -26.75
CA ASN A 423 -11.15 4.69 -26.60
C ASN A 423 -11.42 4.19 -25.17
N LEU A 424 -10.55 3.32 -24.64
CA LEU A 424 -10.69 2.79 -23.27
C LEU A 424 -10.64 3.93 -22.24
N LYS A 425 -9.67 4.85 -22.38
CA LYS A 425 -9.51 6.01 -21.50
C LYS A 425 -10.78 6.84 -21.44
N TYR A 426 -11.38 7.15 -22.58
CA TYR A 426 -12.63 7.89 -22.65
C TYR A 426 -13.78 7.15 -21.94
N ARG A 427 -13.96 5.86 -22.22
CA ARG A 427 -15.04 5.05 -21.60
C ARG A 427 -14.83 4.91 -20.09
N ALA A 428 -13.62 4.63 -19.63
CA ALA A 428 -13.27 4.55 -18.21
C ALA A 428 -13.53 5.88 -17.50
N TRP A 429 -13.15 7.00 -18.11
CA TRP A 429 -13.38 8.34 -17.57
C TRP A 429 -14.87 8.64 -17.36
N GLN A 430 -15.74 8.26 -18.31
CA GLN A 430 -17.19 8.40 -18.16
C GLN A 430 -17.76 7.63 -16.97
N LYS A 431 -17.05 6.61 -16.47
CA LYS A 431 -17.42 5.81 -15.28
C LYS A 431 -16.69 6.26 -14.01
N GLY A 432 -15.94 7.37 -14.06
CA GLY A 432 -15.17 7.90 -12.94
C GLY A 432 -13.84 7.20 -12.70
N ILE A 433 -13.36 6.37 -13.64
CA ILE A 433 -12.12 5.61 -13.52
C ILE A 433 -11.01 6.31 -14.30
N ARG A 434 -9.91 6.62 -13.62
CA ARG A 434 -8.67 7.15 -14.23
C ARG A 434 -7.76 6.02 -14.63
N LEU A 435 -7.12 6.12 -15.78
CA LEU A 435 -6.08 5.18 -16.16
C LEU A 435 -4.75 5.58 -15.53
N ALA A 436 -4.05 4.59 -14.98
CA ALA A 436 -2.69 4.69 -14.51
C ALA A 436 -1.75 3.89 -15.41
N GLY A 437 -0.57 4.44 -15.69
CA GLY A 437 0.48 3.80 -16.47
C GLY A 437 1.71 3.52 -15.62
N ASP A 438 2.40 2.41 -15.90
CA ASP A 438 3.75 2.19 -15.39
C ASP A 438 4.77 3.03 -16.18
N MET A 439 5.83 3.45 -15.50
CA MET A 439 7.00 4.04 -16.13
C MET A 439 8.27 3.53 -15.48
N VAL A 440 9.22 3.12 -16.32
CA VAL A 440 10.55 2.63 -15.96
C VAL A 440 11.60 3.66 -16.41
N PRO A 441 11.92 4.66 -15.58
CA PRO A 441 12.85 5.73 -15.97
C PRO A 441 14.32 5.34 -15.86
N ASN A 442 14.64 4.22 -15.22
CA ASN A 442 16.01 3.84 -14.90
C ASN A 442 16.78 3.23 -16.08
N HIS A 443 16.11 2.49 -16.95
CA HIS A 443 16.72 1.72 -18.03
C HIS A 443 15.76 1.59 -19.22
N MET A 444 16.30 1.16 -20.36
CA MET A 444 15.53 0.71 -21.53
C MET A 444 15.80 -0.77 -21.80
N GLY A 445 15.04 -1.44 -22.66
CA GLY A 445 15.40 -2.78 -23.13
C GLY A 445 16.72 -2.77 -23.93
N ILE A 446 17.49 -3.87 -23.88
CA ILE A 446 18.77 -3.96 -24.61
C ILE A 446 18.61 -3.74 -26.12
N PHE A 447 17.45 -4.10 -26.68
CA PHE A 447 17.04 -3.71 -28.02
C PHE A 447 15.88 -2.71 -27.92
N SER A 448 16.24 -1.46 -27.72
CA SER A 448 15.33 -0.31 -27.67
C SER A 448 15.74 0.73 -28.71
N ARG A 449 14.82 1.64 -29.02
CA ARG A 449 15.09 2.76 -29.91
C ARG A 449 16.29 3.59 -29.44
N TRP A 450 16.43 3.80 -28.13
CA TRP A 450 17.54 4.57 -27.57
C TRP A 450 18.88 3.86 -27.68
N VAL A 451 18.97 2.53 -27.51
CA VAL A 451 20.24 1.80 -27.73
C VAL A 451 20.70 1.87 -29.19
N VAL A 452 19.73 1.94 -30.12
CA VAL A 452 20.00 2.07 -31.56
C VAL A 452 20.43 3.50 -31.93
N GLU A 453 19.65 4.50 -31.51
CA GLU A 453 19.78 5.90 -31.96
C GLU A 453 20.70 6.75 -31.06
N HIS A 454 20.76 6.45 -29.76
CA HIS A 454 21.46 7.22 -28.73
C HIS A 454 22.29 6.31 -27.80
N PRO A 455 23.24 5.50 -28.33
CA PRO A 455 24.03 4.59 -27.51
C PRO A 455 24.86 5.32 -26.44
N ASP A 456 25.12 6.62 -26.59
CA ASP A 456 25.79 7.47 -25.61
C ASP A 456 24.95 7.76 -24.35
N TYR A 457 23.65 7.47 -24.34
CA TYR A 457 22.79 7.72 -23.16
C TYR A 457 23.01 6.73 -22.02
N PHE A 458 23.74 5.65 -22.25
CA PHE A 458 23.86 4.53 -21.32
C PHE A 458 25.19 4.53 -20.57
N VAL A 459 25.18 3.93 -19.36
CA VAL A 459 26.42 3.65 -18.62
C VAL A 459 27.18 2.58 -19.40
N GLN A 460 28.42 2.89 -19.78
CA GLN A 460 29.19 2.05 -20.70
C GLN A 460 30.69 2.29 -20.61
N VAL A 461 31.44 1.33 -21.14
CA VAL A 461 32.89 1.40 -21.36
C VAL A 461 33.22 0.98 -22.81
N ASP A 462 34.35 1.44 -23.33
CA ASP A 462 34.85 1.13 -24.68
C ASP A 462 35.71 -0.14 -24.75
N TYR A 463 35.91 -0.80 -23.60
CA TYR A 463 36.59 -2.08 -23.46
C TYR A 463 35.70 -3.07 -22.68
N SER A 464 35.97 -4.38 -22.83
CA SER A 464 35.28 -5.38 -22.01
C SER A 464 35.74 -5.23 -20.56
N PRO A 465 34.84 -5.02 -19.58
CA PRO A 465 35.23 -4.81 -18.18
C PRO A 465 35.92 -6.04 -17.56
N PHE A 466 35.66 -7.21 -18.14
CA PHE A 466 36.35 -8.46 -17.84
C PHE A 466 36.85 -9.06 -19.15
N HIS A 467 38.13 -9.38 -19.30
CA HIS A 467 38.62 -9.92 -20.58
C HIS A 467 38.23 -11.38 -20.81
N VAL A 468 37.80 -12.09 -19.76
CA VAL A 468 37.22 -13.44 -19.90
C VAL A 468 35.90 -13.43 -20.66
N TYR A 469 35.23 -12.28 -20.76
CA TYR A 469 34.00 -12.14 -21.52
C TYR A 469 34.26 -12.26 -23.03
N GLN A 470 33.45 -13.08 -23.69
CA GLN A 470 33.66 -13.48 -25.09
C GLN A 470 32.54 -13.02 -26.03
N PHE A 471 31.31 -12.93 -25.53
CA PHE A 471 30.13 -12.49 -26.31
C PHE A 471 29.92 -13.27 -27.63
N ASN A 472 30.09 -14.60 -27.63
CA ASN A 472 29.89 -15.44 -28.83
C ASN A 472 28.43 -15.88 -29.03
N GLY A 473 27.53 -15.50 -28.13
CA GLY A 473 26.11 -15.76 -28.22
C GLY A 473 25.41 -15.23 -29.50
N PRO A 474 24.11 -15.52 -29.67
CA PRO A 474 23.36 -15.05 -30.82
C PRO A 474 23.20 -13.52 -30.81
N ASN A 475 23.12 -12.92 -32.00
CA ASN A 475 22.76 -11.51 -32.14
C ASN A 475 21.30 -11.30 -31.71
N LEU A 476 21.08 -10.37 -30.76
CA LEU A 476 19.77 -9.99 -30.22
C LEU A 476 19.26 -8.64 -30.76
N SER A 477 19.88 -8.11 -31.82
CA SER A 477 19.37 -6.95 -32.55
C SER A 477 18.44 -7.37 -33.68
N TRP A 478 17.32 -6.65 -33.85
CA TRP A 478 16.48 -6.72 -35.05
C TRP A 478 16.76 -5.58 -36.05
N ASP A 479 17.71 -4.69 -35.73
CA ASP A 479 18.17 -3.64 -36.64
C ASP A 479 19.49 -4.07 -37.29
N GLY A 480 19.51 -4.16 -38.62
CA GLY A 480 20.67 -4.61 -39.39
C GLY A 480 21.88 -3.68 -39.33
N ARG A 481 21.75 -2.47 -38.75
CA ARG A 481 22.85 -1.52 -38.54
C ARG A 481 23.71 -1.86 -37.33
N ILE A 482 23.17 -2.60 -36.36
CA ILE A 482 23.88 -2.91 -35.10
C ILE A 482 23.80 -4.40 -34.74
N GLY A 483 24.78 -4.87 -33.97
CA GLY A 483 24.76 -6.17 -33.31
C GLY A 483 24.70 -6.01 -31.79
N ILE A 484 23.91 -6.85 -31.11
CA ILE A 484 23.80 -6.91 -29.65
C ILE A 484 24.08 -8.34 -29.20
N PHE A 485 25.03 -8.51 -28.28
CA PHE A 485 25.47 -9.83 -27.82
C PHE A 485 25.58 -9.83 -26.29
N LEU A 486 24.94 -10.82 -25.65
CA LEU A 486 25.13 -11.09 -24.23
C LEU A 486 26.41 -11.89 -23.99
N GLU A 487 26.96 -11.76 -22.78
CA GLU A 487 28.10 -12.57 -22.36
C GLU A 487 27.72 -14.05 -22.22
N ASP A 488 28.64 -14.93 -22.62
CA ASP A 488 28.40 -16.37 -22.76
C ASP A 488 28.10 -17.05 -21.41
N GLY A 489 28.72 -16.58 -20.33
CA GLY A 489 28.49 -17.07 -18.97
C GLY A 489 27.03 -16.97 -18.50
N TYR A 490 26.27 -16.02 -19.05
CA TYR A 490 24.84 -15.85 -18.76
C TYR A 490 24.01 -17.08 -19.15
N TRP A 491 24.23 -17.61 -20.36
CA TRP A 491 23.43 -18.74 -20.89
C TRP A 491 23.61 -20.01 -20.07
N ASN A 492 24.80 -20.20 -19.51
CA ASN A 492 25.15 -21.36 -18.71
C ASN A 492 24.99 -21.11 -17.20
N LYS A 493 24.53 -19.92 -16.79
CA LYS A 493 24.39 -19.48 -15.39
C LYS A 493 25.69 -19.56 -14.58
N ASN A 494 26.82 -19.40 -15.24
CA ASN A 494 28.15 -19.39 -14.61
C ASN A 494 28.63 -17.97 -14.30
N ASP A 495 28.00 -16.95 -14.90
CA ASP A 495 28.30 -15.53 -14.70
C ASP A 495 27.01 -14.71 -14.79
N ALA A 496 26.93 -13.61 -14.05
CA ALA A 496 25.79 -12.70 -14.03
C ALA A 496 25.73 -11.77 -15.26
N ALA A 497 26.80 -11.71 -16.07
CA ALA A 497 26.95 -10.88 -17.26
C ALA A 497 26.59 -9.42 -17.02
N VAL A 498 27.51 -8.64 -16.45
CA VAL A 498 27.20 -7.25 -16.02
C VAL A 498 27.04 -6.25 -17.17
N VAL A 499 27.55 -6.59 -18.35
CA VAL A 499 27.44 -5.79 -19.58
C VAL A 499 27.01 -6.66 -20.77
N PHE A 500 26.47 -6.00 -21.79
CA PHE A 500 26.32 -6.57 -23.13
C PHE A 500 27.14 -5.78 -24.16
N LYS A 501 27.53 -6.46 -25.23
CA LYS A 501 28.31 -5.87 -26.32
C LYS A 501 27.37 -5.33 -27.40
N ARG A 502 27.52 -4.04 -27.73
CA ARG A 502 26.92 -3.39 -28.91
C ARG A 502 28.00 -3.17 -29.96
N ILE A 503 27.75 -3.59 -31.19
CA ILE A 503 28.60 -3.30 -32.35
C ILE A 503 27.81 -2.47 -33.34
N ASP A 504 28.35 -1.34 -33.78
CA ASP A 504 27.83 -0.60 -34.93
C ASP A 504 28.50 -1.13 -36.20
N TYR A 505 27.73 -1.73 -37.10
CA TYR A 505 28.29 -2.31 -38.33
C TYR A 505 28.66 -1.26 -39.38
N GLN A 506 28.20 -0.02 -39.25
CA GLN A 506 28.55 1.05 -40.18
C GLN A 506 29.88 1.70 -39.79
N THR A 507 30.09 1.94 -38.50
CA THR A 507 31.32 2.60 -38.00
C THR A 507 32.39 1.62 -37.54
N GLY A 508 32.02 0.38 -37.23
CA GLY A 508 32.89 -0.62 -36.59
C GLY A 508 33.06 -0.38 -35.08
N GLU A 509 32.37 0.61 -34.51
CA GLU A 509 32.46 0.96 -33.10
C GLU A 509 31.88 -0.17 -32.23
N THR A 510 32.64 -0.58 -31.22
CA THR A 510 32.20 -1.54 -30.21
C THR A 510 32.08 -0.84 -28.86
N ARG A 511 30.96 -1.05 -28.18
CA ARG A 511 30.71 -0.53 -26.83
C ARG A 511 30.18 -1.64 -25.93
N TYR A 512 30.50 -1.55 -24.64
CA TYR A 512 30.04 -2.49 -23.62
C TYR A 512 29.14 -1.73 -22.66
N ILE A 513 27.84 -2.00 -22.73
CA ILE A 513 26.80 -1.24 -22.03
C ILE A 513 26.35 -2.06 -20.81
N TYR A 514 26.24 -1.41 -19.65
CA TYR A 514 25.80 -2.07 -18.42
C TYR A 514 24.30 -2.36 -18.45
N HIS A 515 23.94 -3.51 -17.90
CA HIS A 515 22.55 -3.86 -17.63
C HIS A 515 22.00 -3.06 -16.44
N GLY A 516 20.68 -2.85 -16.39
CA GLY A 516 20.05 -2.25 -15.22
C GLY A 516 20.28 -3.10 -13.97
N ASN A 517 20.54 -2.46 -12.83
CA ASN A 517 20.84 -3.12 -11.56
C ASN A 517 20.44 -2.23 -10.37
N ASP A 518 19.95 -2.84 -9.29
CA ASP A 518 19.54 -2.21 -8.03
C ASP A 518 20.57 -2.37 -6.89
N GLY A 519 21.73 -2.93 -7.19
CA GLY A 519 22.79 -3.29 -6.24
C GLY A 519 22.77 -4.77 -5.83
N THR A 520 21.94 -5.59 -6.47
CA THR A 520 22.00 -7.05 -6.34
C THR A 520 23.05 -7.64 -7.29
N HIS A 521 23.55 -8.84 -6.96
CA HIS A 521 24.58 -9.52 -7.77
C HIS A 521 24.07 -9.95 -9.17
N MET A 522 22.74 -10.00 -9.38
CA MET A 522 22.12 -10.39 -10.64
C MET A 522 21.52 -9.16 -11.32
N PRO A 523 22.13 -8.63 -12.39
CA PRO A 523 21.54 -7.53 -13.14
C PRO A 523 20.29 -7.97 -13.92
N TRP A 524 19.49 -7.01 -14.35
CA TRP A 524 18.37 -7.27 -15.28
C TRP A 524 18.92 -7.38 -16.71
N ASN A 525 19.39 -8.58 -17.09
CA ASN A 525 20.14 -8.84 -18.33
C ASN A 525 19.40 -8.55 -19.66
N ASP A 526 18.11 -8.24 -19.64
CA ASP A 526 17.34 -7.79 -20.80
C ASP A 526 17.14 -6.26 -20.86
N THR A 527 17.84 -5.52 -20.01
CA THR A 527 17.79 -4.05 -19.90
C THR A 527 19.16 -3.39 -20.08
N ALA A 528 19.18 -2.09 -20.37
CA ALA A 528 20.35 -1.25 -20.57
C ALA A 528 20.23 0.01 -19.69
N GLN A 529 21.20 0.21 -18.78
CA GLN A 529 21.17 1.26 -17.76
C GLN A 529 21.44 2.65 -18.34
N LEU A 530 20.56 3.61 -18.05
CA LEU A 530 20.76 5.01 -18.43
C LEU A 530 21.78 5.71 -17.52
N ASP A 531 22.59 6.59 -18.12
CA ASP A 531 23.61 7.37 -17.44
C ASP A 531 23.06 8.74 -17.01
N PHE A 532 22.51 8.78 -15.79
CA PHE A 532 22.01 10.01 -15.18
C PHE A 532 23.10 10.98 -14.75
N LEU A 533 24.40 10.66 -14.88
CA LEU A 533 25.46 11.65 -14.72
C LEU A 533 25.39 12.70 -15.84
N LYS A 534 24.86 12.33 -17.02
CA LYS A 534 24.73 13.21 -18.19
C LYS A 534 23.47 14.08 -18.14
N PRO A 535 23.57 15.42 -18.15
CA PRO A 535 22.40 16.32 -18.13
C PRO A 535 21.43 16.09 -19.29
N VAL A 536 21.94 15.76 -20.49
CA VAL A 536 21.10 15.49 -21.68
C VAL A 536 20.21 14.26 -21.49
N VAL A 537 20.69 13.25 -20.77
CA VAL A 537 19.93 12.04 -20.46
C VAL A 537 18.82 12.36 -19.47
N ARG A 538 19.14 13.12 -18.40
CA ARG A 538 18.15 13.59 -17.42
C ARG A 538 17.00 14.35 -18.10
N GLU A 539 17.32 15.30 -18.97
CA GLU A 539 16.29 16.05 -19.72
C GLU A 539 15.50 15.16 -20.68
N ALA A 540 16.13 14.23 -21.39
CA ALA A 540 15.43 13.29 -22.28
C ALA A 540 14.43 12.43 -21.50
N VAL A 541 14.81 11.93 -20.32
CA VAL A 541 13.91 11.16 -19.44
C VAL A 541 12.80 12.06 -18.89
N ILE A 542 13.08 13.31 -18.48
CA ILE A 542 12.02 14.26 -18.04
C ILE A 542 10.99 14.47 -19.16
N GLN A 543 11.43 14.69 -20.39
CA GLN A 543 10.51 14.85 -21.53
C GLN A 543 9.67 13.61 -21.79
N LEU A 544 10.26 12.43 -21.59
CA LEU A 544 9.56 11.15 -21.67
C LEU A 544 8.51 11.00 -20.55
N ILE A 545 8.85 11.38 -19.31
CA ILE A 545 7.90 11.42 -18.19
C ILE A 545 6.73 12.35 -18.52
N LEU A 546 7.02 13.54 -19.04
CA LEU A 546 6.00 14.51 -19.45
C LEU A 546 5.13 13.98 -20.59
N HIS A 547 5.71 13.21 -21.52
CA HIS A 547 4.95 12.52 -22.57
C HIS A 547 3.97 11.50 -21.98
N VAL A 548 4.42 10.67 -21.03
CA VAL A 548 3.58 9.69 -20.33
C VAL A 548 2.49 10.38 -19.49
N ALA A 549 2.82 11.47 -18.78
CA ALA A 549 1.87 12.25 -17.99
C ALA A 549 0.74 12.87 -18.80
N ARG A 550 0.99 13.21 -20.07
CA ARG A 550 -0.07 13.67 -20.98
C ARG A 550 -1.05 12.55 -21.35
N LYS A 551 -0.64 11.29 -21.26
CA LYS A 551 -1.47 10.11 -21.53
C LYS A 551 -2.21 9.64 -20.27
N PHE A 552 -1.57 9.65 -19.11
CA PHE A 552 -2.10 9.10 -17.86
C PHE A 552 -2.20 10.15 -16.75
N SER A 553 -3.34 10.19 -16.06
CA SER A 553 -3.51 11.05 -14.86
C SER A 553 -2.75 10.51 -13.65
N ILE A 554 -2.30 9.26 -13.69
CA ILE A 554 -1.57 8.61 -12.60
C ILE A 554 -0.38 7.87 -13.21
N ILE A 555 0.82 8.12 -12.69
CA ILE A 555 2.05 7.43 -13.10
C ILE A 555 2.63 6.68 -11.91
N ARG A 556 2.92 5.40 -12.10
CA ARG A 556 3.70 4.60 -11.17
C ARG A 556 5.13 4.47 -11.70
N PHE A 557 6.10 5.00 -10.98
CA PHE A 557 7.52 4.85 -11.29
C PHE A 557 8.07 3.57 -10.67
N ASP A 558 8.65 2.71 -11.51
CA ASP A 558 9.37 1.50 -11.12
C ASP A 558 10.75 1.83 -10.55
N ALA A 559 11.13 1.12 -9.49
CA ALA A 559 12.43 1.18 -8.82
C ALA A 559 12.94 2.62 -8.60
N ALA A 560 12.06 3.54 -8.20
CA ALA A 560 12.35 4.97 -8.19
C ALA A 560 13.56 5.33 -7.29
N MET A 561 13.81 4.54 -6.25
CA MET A 561 14.95 4.72 -5.35
C MET A 561 16.31 4.60 -6.02
N THR A 562 16.45 3.86 -7.14
CA THR A 562 17.73 3.70 -7.83
C THR A 562 18.19 4.99 -8.51
N LEU A 563 17.25 5.89 -8.82
CA LEU A 563 17.51 7.18 -9.45
C LEU A 563 17.65 8.34 -8.47
N ALA A 564 17.35 8.14 -7.19
CA ALA A 564 17.65 9.15 -6.19
C ALA A 564 19.16 9.41 -6.19
N LYS A 565 19.56 10.69 -6.22
CA LYS A 565 20.96 11.12 -6.39
C LYS A 565 21.95 10.34 -5.51
N LYS A 566 21.60 10.11 -4.24
CA LYS A 566 22.42 9.34 -3.28
C LYS A 566 22.68 7.89 -3.71
N HIS A 567 21.66 7.22 -4.25
CA HIS A 567 21.74 5.82 -4.63
C HIS A 567 22.31 5.65 -6.02
N PHE A 568 22.00 6.56 -6.94
CA PHE A 568 22.65 6.58 -8.24
C PHE A 568 24.18 6.69 -8.08
N GLN A 569 24.65 7.58 -7.18
CA GLN A 569 26.07 7.65 -6.81
C GLN A 569 26.57 6.31 -6.24
N ARG A 570 25.92 5.79 -5.19
CA ARG A 570 26.32 4.53 -4.53
C ARG A 570 26.49 3.37 -5.53
N LEU A 571 25.55 3.22 -6.46
CA LEU A 571 25.50 2.10 -7.39
C LEU A 571 26.49 2.25 -8.55
N TRP A 572 26.48 3.41 -9.23
CA TRP A 572 27.16 3.56 -10.52
C TRP A 572 28.49 4.30 -10.46
N TYR A 573 28.66 5.16 -9.43
CA TYR A 573 29.83 6.02 -9.22
C TYR A 573 30.18 6.10 -7.72
N PRO A 574 30.42 4.96 -7.04
CA PRO A 574 30.53 4.88 -5.59
C PRO A 574 31.61 5.81 -5.04
N GLN A 575 31.43 6.28 -3.80
CA GLN A 575 32.52 7.00 -3.14
C GLN A 575 33.68 6.04 -2.86
N PRO A 576 34.93 6.47 -3.03
CA PRO A 576 36.09 5.67 -2.65
C PRO A 576 35.96 5.15 -1.21
N GLY A 577 36.06 3.83 -1.01
CA GLY A 577 35.94 3.14 0.28
C GLY A 577 34.54 2.60 0.58
N SER A 578 33.58 2.81 -0.32
CA SER A 578 32.18 2.38 -0.19
C SER A 578 31.66 1.60 -1.39
N GLY A 579 32.54 1.27 -2.35
CA GLY A 579 32.19 0.54 -3.57
C GLY A 579 31.93 -0.96 -3.37
N GLY A 580 31.67 -1.63 -4.48
CA GLY A 580 31.46 -3.08 -4.54
C GLY A 580 30.01 -3.56 -4.50
N ASP A 581 29.06 -2.69 -4.87
CA ASP A 581 27.66 -3.06 -5.12
C ASP A 581 27.46 -3.57 -6.56
N ILE A 582 28.01 -2.86 -7.56
CA ILE A 582 27.98 -3.28 -8.98
C ILE A 582 29.41 -3.63 -9.41
N PRO A 583 29.67 -4.88 -9.86
CA PRO A 583 31.02 -5.28 -10.27
C PRO A 583 31.60 -4.37 -11.34
N SER A 584 32.91 -4.07 -11.27
CA SER A 584 33.66 -3.16 -12.14
C SER A 584 33.29 -1.67 -12.02
N ARG A 585 32.44 -1.27 -11.07
CA ARG A 585 32.09 0.15 -10.90
C ARG A 585 32.95 0.88 -9.87
N ALA A 586 33.62 0.19 -8.93
CA ALA A 586 34.53 0.83 -7.98
C ALA A 586 35.67 1.64 -8.65
N GLU A 587 36.19 1.18 -9.79
CA GLU A 587 37.25 1.89 -10.54
C GLU A 587 36.80 3.26 -11.09
N HIS A 588 35.49 3.43 -11.29
CA HIS A 588 34.86 4.68 -11.73
C HIS A 588 34.29 5.52 -10.58
N GLY A 589 34.65 5.20 -9.33
CA GLY A 589 34.15 5.89 -8.15
C GLY A 589 34.48 7.39 -8.13
N MET A 590 33.55 8.21 -7.66
CA MET A 590 33.69 9.67 -7.60
C MET A 590 33.59 10.15 -6.15
N THR A 591 34.41 11.14 -5.77
CA THR A 591 34.18 11.81 -4.48
C THR A 591 32.86 12.55 -4.51
N ARG A 592 32.31 12.85 -3.34
CA ARG A 592 31.03 13.54 -3.27
C ARG A 592 31.02 14.89 -3.97
N SER A 593 32.04 15.71 -3.73
CA SER A 593 32.17 17.02 -4.38
C SER A 593 32.20 16.91 -5.90
N GLN A 594 32.95 15.95 -6.44
CA GLN A 594 33.04 15.71 -7.89
C GLN A 594 31.69 15.27 -8.48
N PHE A 595 30.97 14.40 -7.77
CA PHE A 595 29.66 13.93 -8.22
C PHE A 595 28.63 15.06 -8.18
N ASP A 596 28.61 15.86 -7.10
CA ASP A 596 27.70 17.00 -6.93
C ASP A 596 27.94 18.12 -7.95
N GLU A 597 29.15 18.26 -8.49
CA GLU A 597 29.46 19.22 -9.55
C GLU A 597 28.77 18.87 -10.88
N VAL A 598 28.63 17.58 -11.19
CA VAL A 598 28.08 17.10 -12.47
C VAL A 598 26.59 16.70 -12.36
N PHE A 599 26.19 16.20 -11.20
CA PHE A 599 24.83 15.87 -10.83
C PHE A 599 24.41 16.82 -9.70
N ASN A 600 24.21 18.09 -10.01
CA ASN A 600 23.95 19.14 -9.03
C ASN A 600 22.57 19.06 -8.38
N GLU A 601 21.51 18.97 -9.19
CA GLU A 601 20.12 18.94 -8.73
C GLU A 601 19.64 17.50 -8.52
N GLU A 602 18.63 17.31 -7.67
CA GLU A 602 18.02 16.00 -7.47
C GLU A 602 16.98 15.72 -8.56
N PHE A 603 17.19 14.66 -9.34
CA PHE A 603 16.41 14.36 -10.55
C PHE A 603 14.90 14.32 -10.28
N TRP A 604 14.49 13.63 -9.22
CA TRP A 604 13.08 13.53 -8.88
C TRP A 604 12.47 14.87 -8.46
N ARG A 605 13.25 15.76 -7.85
CA ARG A 605 12.79 17.10 -7.52
C ARG A 605 12.49 17.90 -8.77
N GLU A 606 13.38 17.84 -9.77
CA GLU A 606 13.16 18.46 -11.07
C GLU A 606 11.92 17.89 -11.77
N VAL A 607 11.75 16.57 -11.77
CA VAL A 607 10.55 15.91 -12.34
C VAL A 607 9.28 16.46 -11.71
N VAL A 608 9.19 16.48 -10.38
CA VAL A 608 8.00 16.93 -9.68
C VAL A 608 7.72 18.41 -9.95
N ASP A 609 8.75 19.26 -9.95
CA ASP A 609 8.59 20.70 -10.23
C ASP A 609 8.11 20.95 -11.67
N ARG A 610 8.63 20.19 -12.64
CA ARG A 610 8.21 20.27 -14.05
C ARG A 610 6.78 19.76 -14.23
N ILE A 611 6.40 18.65 -13.59
CA ILE A 611 5.03 18.12 -13.61
C ILE A 611 4.03 19.15 -13.06
N ALA A 612 4.35 19.77 -11.92
CA ALA A 612 3.49 20.77 -11.28
C ALA A 612 3.23 21.99 -12.16
N VAL A 613 4.15 22.33 -13.07
CA VAL A 613 4.00 23.47 -13.99
C VAL A 613 3.37 23.05 -15.33
N GLU A 614 3.80 21.94 -15.90
CA GLU A 614 3.45 21.58 -17.28
C GLU A 614 2.21 20.68 -17.39
N VAL A 615 1.97 19.80 -16.42
CA VAL A 615 0.89 18.80 -16.42
C VAL A 615 0.37 18.56 -14.99
N PRO A 616 -0.14 19.61 -14.30
CA PRO A 616 -0.48 19.57 -12.88
C PRO A 616 -1.56 18.56 -12.48
N ASP A 617 -2.39 18.10 -13.43
CA ASP A 617 -3.42 17.06 -13.20
C ASP A 617 -2.83 15.63 -13.26
N THR A 618 -1.65 15.44 -12.67
CA THR A 618 -0.90 14.18 -12.67
C THR A 618 -0.52 13.76 -11.26
N LEU A 619 -0.97 12.58 -10.83
CA LEU A 619 -0.57 11.95 -9.57
C LEU A 619 0.66 11.07 -9.79
N LEU A 620 1.68 11.25 -8.96
CA LEU A 620 2.97 10.54 -9.06
C LEU A 620 3.12 9.55 -7.91
N LEU A 621 3.28 8.26 -8.24
CA LEU A 621 3.50 7.16 -7.30
C LEU A 621 4.93 6.67 -7.47
N ALA A 622 5.74 6.77 -6.42
CA ALA A 622 7.06 6.17 -6.38
C ALA A 622 7.00 4.77 -5.77
N GLU A 623 7.42 3.76 -6.52
CA GLU A 623 7.93 2.55 -5.89
C GLU A 623 9.33 2.85 -5.36
N ALA A 624 9.44 3.13 -4.07
CA ALA A 624 10.71 3.31 -3.41
C ALA A 624 10.74 2.48 -2.13
N PHE A 625 11.86 1.82 -1.90
CA PHE A 625 12.15 1.08 -0.68
C PHE A 625 13.36 1.71 0.04
N TRP A 626 13.97 0.98 0.97
CA TRP A 626 15.20 1.38 1.68
C TRP A 626 15.01 2.56 2.65
N LEU A 627 13.87 2.63 3.34
CA LEU A 627 13.56 3.63 4.38
C LEU A 627 13.54 5.06 3.84
N MET A 628 13.24 5.22 2.54
CA MET A 628 13.23 6.52 1.86
C MET A 628 11.83 7.11 1.68
N GLU A 629 10.81 6.49 2.27
CA GLU A 629 9.43 6.88 2.05
C GLU A 629 9.22 8.35 2.43
N GLY A 630 9.72 8.75 3.59
CA GLY A 630 9.75 10.14 4.05
C GLY A 630 10.50 11.05 3.08
N TYR A 631 11.71 10.67 2.64
CA TYR A 631 12.51 11.46 1.70
C TYR A 631 11.79 11.70 0.36
N PHE A 632 11.19 10.66 -0.23
CA PHE A 632 10.48 10.77 -1.51
C PHE A 632 9.28 11.71 -1.44
N VAL A 633 8.50 11.65 -0.36
CA VAL A 633 7.27 12.45 -0.29
C VAL A 633 7.49 13.83 0.31
N ARG A 634 8.31 13.92 1.36
CA ARG A 634 8.58 15.16 2.08
C ARG A 634 9.60 16.02 1.35
N THR A 635 10.71 15.46 0.91
CA THR A 635 11.82 16.22 0.31
C THR A 635 11.70 16.32 -1.21
N LEU A 636 11.49 15.18 -1.89
CA LEU A 636 11.39 15.15 -3.36
C LEU A 636 10.01 15.57 -3.88
N GLY A 637 8.99 15.58 -3.03
CA GLY A 637 7.64 16.01 -3.37
C GLY A 637 6.83 14.99 -4.17
N MET A 638 7.19 13.71 -4.18
CA MET A 638 6.30 12.70 -4.75
C MET A 638 4.95 12.72 -4.05
N HIS A 639 3.88 12.56 -4.83
CA HIS A 639 2.54 12.59 -4.27
C HIS A 639 2.30 11.38 -3.38
N ARG A 640 2.73 10.19 -3.83
CA ARG A 640 2.57 8.93 -3.13
C ARG A 640 3.85 8.08 -3.20
N VAL A 641 4.07 7.25 -2.19
CA VAL A 641 5.20 6.30 -2.11
C VAL A 641 4.74 4.96 -1.56
N TYR A 642 5.32 3.86 -2.04
CA TYR A 642 4.97 2.51 -1.58
C TYR A 642 5.29 2.31 -0.09
N ASN A 643 4.44 1.56 0.60
CA ASN A 643 4.63 1.15 1.99
C ASN A 643 4.57 -0.37 2.11
N SER A 644 5.68 -1.06 1.84
CA SER A 644 5.76 -2.52 1.95
C SER A 644 5.66 -3.02 3.39
N ALA A 645 5.97 -2.17 4.38
CA ALA A 645 5.82 -2.50 5.79
C ALA A 645 4.37 -2.88 6.14
N PHE A 646 3.36 -2.26 5.50
CA PHE A 646 1.96 -2.63 5.64
C PHE A 646 1.75 -4.12 5.37
N MET A 647 2.20 -4.61 4.21
CA MET A 647 2.00 -5.99 3.79
C MET A 647 2.81 -6.96 4.65
N HIS A 648 4.13 -6.77 4.74
CA HIS A 648 5.02 -7.73 5.39
C HIS A 648 4.74 -7.86 6.88
N MET A 649 4.56 -6.75 7.60
CA MET A 649 4.37 -6.78 9.06
C MET A 649 2.99 -7.31 9.42
N LEU A 650 1.92 -6.94 8.70
CA LEU A 650 0.58 -7.46 8.98
C LEU A 650 0.43 -8.93 8.60
N LYS A 651 1.09 -9.38 7.52
CA LYS A 651 1.17 -10.81 7.15
C LYS A 651 1.80 -11.63 8.27
N ALA A 652 2.96 -11.16 8.76
CA ALA A 652 3.74 -11.82 9.82
C ALA A 652 3.21 -11.58 11.24
N GLU A 653 2.11 -10.83 11.41
CA GLU A 653 1.54 -10.43 12.71
C GLU A 653 2.54 -9.67 13.60
N GLU A 654 3.48 -8.96 12.99
CA GLU A 654 4.42 -8.06 13.66
C GLU A 654 3.75 -6.71 13.99
N ASN A 655 2.57 -6.78 14.62
CA ASN A 655 1.66 -5.65 14.81
C ASN A 655 2.30 -4.50 15.60
N GLN A 656 3.13 -4.83 16.59
CA GLN A 656 3.90 -3.84 17.35
C GLN A 656 4.85 -3.04 16.46
N LYS A 657 5.54 -3.68 15.51
CA LYS A 657 6.44 -2.98 14.59
C LYS A 657 5.64 -2.04 13.68
N TYR A 658 4.51 -2.50 13.15
CA TYR A 658 3.68 -1.66 12.28
C TYR A 658 3.03 -0.49 13.04
N ARG A 659 2.57 -0.70 14.28
CA ARG A 659 2.13 0.40 15.15
C ARG A 659 3.24 1.40 15.43
N ASN A 660 4.47 0.95 15.65
CA ASN A 660 5.61 1.84 15.83
C ASN A 660 5.89 2.67 14.56
N VAL A 661 5.76 2.09 13.36
CA VAL A 661 5.85 2.86 12.11
C VAL A 661 4.80 3.98 12.08
N LEU A 662 3.54 3.68 12.43
CA LEU A 662 2.48 4.69 12.48
C LEU A 662 2.76 5.77 13.54
N LYS A 663 3.19 5.38 14.76
CA LYS A 663 3.53 6.31 15.85
C LYS A 663 4.68 7.24 15.42
N ASN A 664 5.76 6.69 14.88
CA ASN A 664 6.91 7.46 14.41
C ASN A 664 6.52 8.46 13.32
N VAL A 665 5.66 8.06 12.37
CA VAL A 665 5.17 8.96 11.31
C VAL A 665 4.31 10.08 11.89
N LEU A 666 3.39 9.77 12.82
CA LEU A 666 2.54 10.77 13.45
C LEU A 666 3.32 11.75 14.34
N GLU A 667 4.35 11.28 15.06
CA GLU A 667 5.23 12.12 15.88
C GLU A 667 6.20 12.97 15.03
N PHE A 668 6.64 12.46 13.88
CA PHE A 668 7.53 13.19 12.99
C PHE A 668 6.77 14.20 12.11
N ASN A 669 5.91 13.71 11.21
CA ASN A 669 5.06 14.55 10.36
C ASN A 669 3.85 13.75 9.84
N PRO A 670 2.62 13.97 10.38
CA PRO A 670 1.41 13.25 9.97
C PRO A 670 1.09 13.33 8.46
N GLN A 671 1.55 14.36 7.76
CA GLN A 671 1.31 14.51 6.31
C GLN A 671 1.94 13.39 5.47
N ILE A 672 2.93 12.67 6.02
CA ILE A 672 3.53 11.49 5.35
C ILE A 672 2.51 10.33 5.29
N LEU A 673 1.67 10.15 6.30
CA LEU A 673 0.76 9.01 6.39
C LEU A 673 -0.22 8.96 5.21
N LYS A 674 -0.81 10.10 4.80
CA LYS A 674 -1.70 10.15 3.63
C LYS A 674 -1.01 9.94 2.29
N ARG A 675 0.33 9.84 2.28
CA ARG A 675 1.12 9.65 1.07
C ARG A 675 1.56 8.20 0.86
N PHE A 676 1.30 7.31 1.81
CA PHE A 676 1.58 5.89 1.61
C PHE A 676 0.63 5.25 0.62
N VAL A 677 1.18 4.44 -0.28
CA VAL A 677 0.45 3.43 -1.05
C VAL A 677 0.50 2.14 -0.25
N ASN A 678 -0.62 1.79 0.37
CA ASN A 678 -0.76 0.54 1.08
C ASN A 678 -1.31 -0.52 0.13
N PHE A 679 -0.89 -1.76 0.29
CA PHE A 679 -1.37 -2.89 -0.52
C PHE A 679 -1.23 -4.20 0.24
N MET A 680 -2.09 -5.17 -0.06
CA MET A 680 -1.97 -6.55 0.43
C MET A 680 -1.12 -7.42 -0.50
N ASN A 681 -1.00 -7.03 -1.76
CA ASN A 681 -0.03 -7.56 -2.70
C ASN A 681 0.24 -6.55 -3.81
N ASN A 682 1.40 -6.68 -4.45
CA ASN A 682 1.75 -5.99 -5.68
C ASN A 682 2.08 -7.05 -6.76
N PRO A 683 2.45 -6.66 -7.99
CA PRO A 683 2.79 -7.63 -9.06
C PRO A 683 3.99 -8.53 -8.76
N ASP A 684 4.93 -8.08 -7.93
CA ASP A 684 6.18 -8.78 -7.61
C ASP A 684 6.06 -9.69 -6.38
N GLU A 685 4.96 -9.61 -5.64
CA GLU A 685 4.67 -10.34 -4.41
C GLU A 685 3.65 -11.47 -4.65
N ASP A 686 3.54 -12.39 -3.70
CA ASP A 686 2.51 -13.42 -3.73
C ASP A 686 1.09 -12.80 -3.65
N THR A 687 0.10 -13.47 -4.20
CA THR A 687 -1.29 -12.99 -4.20
C THR A 687 -1.82 -12.80 -2.77
N ALA A 688 -2.73 -11.83 -2.58
CA ALA A 688 -3.27 -11.50 -1.26
C ALA A 688 -3.89 -12.73 -0.55
N VAL A 689 -4.53 -13.63 -1.29
CA VAL A 689 -5.13 -14.85 -0.72
C VAL A 689 -4.08 -15.87 -0.27
N VAL A 690 -2.94 -15.98 -0.96
CA VAL A 690 -1.82 -16.82 -0.54
C VAL A 690 -1.16 -16.25 0.73
N GLN A 691 -1.10 -14.92 0.83
CA GLN A 691 -0.43 -14.25 1.94
C GLN A 691 -1.30 -14.16 3.21
N PHE A 692 -2.60 -13.89 3.09
CA PHE A 692 -3.51 -13.58 4.21
C PHE A 692 -4.65 -14.60 4.39
N GLY A 693 -4.77 -15.59 3.51
CA GLY A 693 -5.92 -16.50 3.47
C GLY A 693 -7.15 -15.86 2.82
N ARG A 694 -8.33 -16.41 3.09
CA ARG A 694 -9.61 -16.01 2.45
C ARG A 694 -10.69 -15.55 3.44
N ASP A 695 -10.37 -15.51 4.72
CA ASP A 695 -11.35 -15.28 5.80
C ASP A 695 -10.98 -14.05 6.65
N ASP A 696 -11.33 -14.04 7.93
CA ASP A 696 -11.25 -12.88 8.83
C ASP A 696 -9.92 -12.11 8.79
N LYS A 697 -8.76 -12.78 8.72
CA LYS A 697 -7.47 -12.08 8.61
C LYS A 697 -7.35 -11.26 7.32
N TYR A 698 -7.75 -11.83 6.19
CA TYR A 698 -7.77 -11.13 4.91
C TYR A 698 -8.65 -9.89 4.98
N PHE A 699 -9.88 -10.05 5.45
CA PHE A 699 -10.82 -8.92 5.49
C PHE A 699 -10.44 -7.87 6.52
N GLY A 700 -9.91 -8.26 7.68
CA GLY A 700 -9.43 -7.31 8.68
C GLY A 700 -8.27 -6.45 8.19
N VAL A 701 -7.31 -7.05 7.46
CA VAL A 701 -6.23 -6.29 6.81
C VAL A 701 -6.77 -5.45 5.64
N CYS A 702 -7.77 -5.94 4.90
CA CYS A 702 -8.42 -5.16 3.84
C CYS A 702 -9.18 -3.95 4.41
N ILE A 703 -9.78 -4.06 5.60
CA ILE A 703 -10.36 -2.93 6.33
C ILE A 703 -9.26 -1.90 6.65
N LEU A 704 -8.13 -2.32 7.23
CA LEU A 704 -7.00 -1.41 7.47
C LEU A 704 -6.52 -0.72 6.19
N LEU A 705 -6.44 -1.46 5.08
CA LEU A 705 -6.00 -0.96 3.78
C LEU A 705 -6.86 0.23 3.32
N ILE A 706 -8.18 0.12 3.45
CA ILE A 706 -9.13 1.10 2.92
C ILE A 706 -9.48 2.21 3.91
N THR A 707 -9.34 2.00 5.22
CA THR A 707 -9.71 2.98 6.25
C THR A 707 -8.53 3.74 6.86
N LEU A 708 -7.29 3.34 6.61
CA LEU A 708 -6.13 4.20 6.90
C LEU A 708 -5.99 5.34 5.87
N PRO A 709 -5.45 6.51 6.27
CA PRO A 709 -5.03 7.52 5.31
C PRO A 709 -3.95 6.96 4.36
N GLY A 710 -3.98 7.41 3.10
CA GLY A 710 -3.10 6.88 2.06
C GLY A 710 -3.83 6.53 0.77
N LEU A 711 -3.18 5.82 -0.13
CA LEU A 711 -3.78 5.28 -1.35
C LEU A 711 -3.89 3.75 -1.21
N PRO A 712 -5.11 3.18 -1.11
CA PRO A 712 -5.29 1.74 -1.16
C PRO A 712 -5.10 1.22 -2.59
N MET A 713 -4.19 0.25 -2.75
CA MET A 713 -3.97 -0.47 -4.00
C MET A 713 -4.38 -1.95 -3.85
N PHE A 714 -5.22 -2.41 -4.77
CA PHE A 714 -5.64 -3.80 -4.91
C PHE A 714 -4.84 -4.48 -6.03
N GLY A 715 -4.33 -5.67 -5.75
CA GLY A 715 -3.58 -6.46 -6.73
C GLY A 715 -4.48 -7.18 -7.74
N HIS A 716 -3.87 -7.68 -8.81
CA HIS A 716 -4.56 -8.48 -9.81
C HIS A 716 -5.14 -9.74 -9.17
N GLY A 717 -6.43 -10.01 -9.39
CA GLY A 717 -7.11 -11.22 -8.90
C GLY A 717 -7.46 -11.21 -7.41
N GLN A 718 -7.18 -10.11 -6.70
CA GLN A 718 -7.36 -10.03 -5.24
C GLN A 718 -8.82 -10.20 -4.81
N ILE A 719 -9.79 -9.64 -5.57
CA ILE A 719 -11.22 -9.73 -5.26
C ILE A 719 -11.76 -11.10 -5.67
N GLU A 720 -11.30 -11.59 -6.82
CA GLU A 720 -11.72 -12.86 -7.41
C GLU A 720 -11.17 -14.08 -6.67
N GLY A 721 -10.13 -13.89 -5.84
CA GLY A 721 -9.52 -14.93 -5.02
C GLY A 721 -8.48 -15.78 -5.77
N PHE A 722 -7.93 -15.25 -6.86
CA PHE A 722 -6.92 -15.93 -7.68
C PHE A 722 -5.61 -16.09 -6.92
N THR A 723 -5.00 -17.26 -7.08
CA THR A 723 -3.79 -17.69 -6.39
C THR A 723 -2.56 -17.62 -7.29
N GLU A 724 -2.73 -17.65 -8.62
CA GLU A 724 -1.63 -17.56 -9.57
C GLU A 724 -0.93 -16.19 -9.50
N LYS A 725 0.40 -16.22 -9.31
CA LYS A 725 1.26 -15.05 -9.40
C LYS A 725 1.74 -14.88 -10.84
N TYR A 726 1.59 -13.67 -11.38
CA TYR A 726 1.94 -13.37 -12.76
C TYR A 726 3.22 -12.56 -12.84
N GLY A 727 4.28 -13.16 -13.39
CA GLY A 727 5.48 -12.43 -13.80
C GLY A 727 5.21 -11.48 -14.98
N MET A 728 6.20 -10.65 -15.29
CA MET A 728 6.10 -9.62 -16.34
C MET A 728 6.09 -10.21 -17.77
N GLU A 729 6.36 -11.51 -17.92
CA GLU A 729 6.40 -12.29 -19.15
C GLU A 729 5.11 -13.06 -19.47
N TYR A 730 4.08 -12.97 -18.64
CA TYR A 730 2.85 -13.73 -18.82
C TYR A 730 1.94 -13.06 -19.86
N LYS A 731 1.43 -13.87 -20.80
CA LYS A 731 0.44 -13.45 -21.81
C LYS A 731 -0.99 -13.87 -21.49
N LYS A 732 -1.15 -14.87 -20.64
CA LYS A 732 -2.44 -15.44 -20.21
C LYS A 732 -2.26 -16.07 -18.83
N SER A 733 -3.38 -16.39 -18.17
CA SER A 733 -3.34 -17.29 -17.02
C SER A 733 -3.01 -18.71 -17.47
N TYR A 734 -2.20 -19.43 -16.69
CA TYR A 734 -1.94 -20.85 -16.93
C TYR A 734 -2.80 -21.74 -16.05
N LEU A 735 -3.28 -21.21 -14.93
CA LEU A 735 -4.27 -21.87 -14.09
C LEU A 735 -5.67 -21.47 -14.54
N ASP A 736 -6.54 -22.46 -14.70
CA ASP A 736 -7.98 -22.28 -14.92
C ASP A 736 -8.66 -22.06 -13.57
N GLU A 737 -8.38 -20.91 -12.95
CA GLU A 737 -8.96 -20.55 -11.64
C GLU A 737 -10.42 -20.10 -11.77
N ILE A 738 -11.26 -20.58 -10.84
CA ILE A 738 -12.66 -20.17 -10.73
C ILE A 738 -12.77 -19.06 -9.69
N VAL A 739 -13.59 -18.05 -9.98
CA VAL A 739 -13.88 -16.95 -9.05
C VAL A 739 -14.48 -17.49 -7.75
N ASP A 740 -13.94 -17.06 -6.61
CA ASP A 740 -14.52 -17.33 -5.30
C ASP A 740 -15.70 -16.38 -5.03
N GLU A 741 -16.91 -16.83 -5.38
CA GLU A 741 -18.13 -16.03 -5.23
C GLU A 741 -18.41 -15.63 -3.77
N TRP A 742 -17.99 -16.42 -2.79
CA TRP A 742 -18.15 -16.07 -1.38
C TRP A 742 -17.22 -14.91 -0.99
N LEU A 743 -15.97 -14.96 -1.44
CA LEU A 743 -15.01 -13.88 -1.24
C LEU A 743 -15.51 -12.59 -1.89
N VAL A 744 -15.99 -12.65 -3.13
CA VAL A 744 -16.57 -11.50 -3.86
C VAL A 744 -17.79 -10.94 -3.14
N GLU A 745 -18.71 -11.80 -2.67
CA GLU A 745 -19.91 -11.36 -1.97
C GLU A 745 -19.59 -10.69 -0.64
N ARG A 746 -18.61 -11.21 0.12
CA ARG A 746 -18.16 -10.57 1.35
C ARG A 746 -17.49 -9.21 1.09
N HIS A 747 -16.75 -9.05 -0.01
CA HIS A 747 -16.27 -7.72 -0.43
C HIS A 747 -17.42 -6.74 -0.70
N LYS A 748 -18.47 -7.19 -1.40
CA LYS A 748 -19.66 -6.34 -1.64
C LYS A 748 -20.35 -5.93 -0.36
N ARG A 749 -20.42 -6.82 0.63
CA ARG A 749 -21.06 -6.55 1.91
C ARG A 749 -20.20 -5.62 2.79
N GLU A 750 -18.90 -5.86 2.90
CA GLU A 750 -18.06 -5.26 3.94
C GLU A 750 -17.08 -4.20 3.43
N ILE A 751 -16.53 -4.35 2.21
CA ILE A 751 -15.42 -3.54 1.69
C ILE A 751 -15.91 -2.43 0.77
N PHE A 752 -16.71 -2.76 -0.26
CA PHE A 752 -17.14 -1.78 -1.27
C PHE A 752 -17.97 -0.61 -0.74
N PRO A 753 -18.81 -0.75 0.31
CA PRO A 753 -19.45 0.41 0.94
C PRO A 753 -18.45 1.41 1.50
N LEU A 754 -17.33 0.92 2.06
CA LEU A 754 -16.27 1.76 2.64
C LEU A 754 -15.41 2.43 1.56
N LEU A 755 -15.14 1.75 0.44
CA LEU A 755 -14.47 2.37 -0.72
C LEU A 755 -15.21 3.61 -1.24
N LYS A 756 -16.55 3.58 -1.24
CA LYS A 756 -17.38 4.73 -1.65
C LYS A 756 -17.34 5.89 -0.65
N LYS A 757 -16.91 5.62 0.58
CA LYS A 757 -16.67 6.62 1.63
C LYS A 757 -15.18 6.95 1.79
N ARG A 758 -14.35 6.75 0.75
CA ARG A 758 -12.90 7.00 0.81
C ARG A 758 -12.55 8.39 1.37
N TYR A 759 -13.34 9.42 1.07
CA TYR A 759 -13.20 10.79 1.55
C TYR A 759 -13.19 10.94 3.08
N LEU A 760 -13.86 10.03 3.80
CA LEU A 760 -13.90 10.02 5.25
C LEU A 760 -12.59 9.51 5.88
N PHE A 761 -11.79 8.78 5.09
CA PHE A 761 -10.60 8.08 5.57
C PHE A 761 -9.30 8.59 4.94
N SER A 762 -9.36 9.46 3.92
CA SER A 762 -8.21 9.71 3.04
C SER A 762 -7.22 10.73 3.58
N ASP A 763 -7.70 11.69 4.36
CA ASP A 763 -6.87 12.75 4.92
C ASP A 763 -6.46 12.45 6.37
N VAL A 764 -5.44 13.16 6.82
CA VAL A 764 -4.83 13.06 8.15
C VAL A 764 -5.25 14.19 9.09
N GLU A 765 -5.94 15.22 8.59
CA GLU A 765 -6.33 16.42 9.37
C GLU A 765 -7.09 16.08 10.66
N HIS A 766 -8.01 15.11 10.59
CA HIS A 766 -8.79 14.63 11.74
C HIS A 766 -8.49 13.18 12.12
N PHE A 767 -7.41 12.62 11.60
CA PHE A 767 -7.03 11.24 11.91
C PHE A 767 -6.43 11.15 13.32
N VAL A 768 -6.97 10.26 14.15
CA VAL A 768 -6.49 10.04 15.51
C VAL A 768 -6.29 8.55 15.76
N LEU A 769 -5.04 8.13 16.00
CA LEU A 769 -4.68 6.76 16.38
C LEU A 769 -4.68 6.62 17.91
N TYR A 770 -5.35 5.60 18.43
CA TYR A 770 -5.50 5.35 19.86
C TYR A 770 -4.75 4.13 20.38
N ASP A 771 -4.36 4.20 21.64
CA ASP A 771 -3.91 3.04 22.39
C ASP A 771 -5.11 2.26 22.95
N PHE A 772 -5.06 0.93 22.81
CA PHE A 772 -6.06 0.00 23.31
C PHE A 772 -5.58 -0.62 24.62
N TYR A 773 -6.13 -0.17 25.75
CA TYR A 773 -5.71 -0.59 27.07
C TYR A 773 -6.50 -1.81 27.53
N THR A 774 -5.80 -2.90 27.86
CA THR A 774 -6.43 -4.09 28.46
C THR A 774 -6.77 -3.83 29.93
N SER A 775 -7.49 -4.76 30.56
CA SER A 775 -7.82 -4.71 31.98
C SER A 775 -6.59 -4.68 32.91
N SER A 776 -5.39 -5.06 32.44
CA SER A 776 -4.14 -4.93 33.19
C SER A 776 -3.50 -3.54 33.11
N GLY A 777 -4.06 -2.63 32.31
CA GLY A 777 -3.50 -1.30 32.07
C GLY A 777 -2.36 -1.28 31.04
N MET A 778 -2.08 -2.39 30.37
CA MET A 778 -1.08 -2.46 29.28
C MET A 778 -1.74 -2.21 27.92
N VAL A 779 -1.00 -1.58 27.01
CA VAL A 779 -1.43 -1.41 25.61
C VAL A 779 -1.33 -2.75 24.89
N ASN A 780 -2.43 -3.19 24.26
CA ASN A 780 -2.41 -4.33 23.35
C ASN A 780 -2.02 -3.86 21.94
N GLU A 781 -0.75 -4.08 21.59
CA GLU A 781 -0.22 -3.69 20.28
C GLU A 781 -0.78 -4.51 19.10
N ASN A 782 -1.62 -5.52 19.34
CA ASN A 782 -2.32 -6.24 18.29
C ASN A 782 -3.61 -5.54 17.81
N VAL A 783 -4.10 -4.56 18.58
CA VAL A 783 -5.36 -3.86 18.27
C VAL A 783 -5.07 -2.52 17.63
N PHE A 784 -5.53 -2.34 16.39
CA PHE A 784 -5.54 -1.07 15.68
C PHE A 784 -6.86 -0.34 15.94
N ALA A 785 -6.80 0.81 16.60
CA ALA A 785 -7.96 1.61 16.95
C ALA A 785 -7.73 3.06 16.52
N TYR A 786 -8.54 3.59 15.60
CA TYR A 786 -8.39 4.96 15.12
C TYR A 786 -9.71 5.56 14.65
N SER A 787 -9.80 6.89 14.71
CA SER A 787 -10.94 7.65 14.21
C SER A 787 -10.53 8.61 13.11
N ASN A 788 -11.52 9.00 12.31
CA ASN A 788 -11.39 10.10 11.35
C ASN A 788 -12.75 10.79 11.17
N CYS A 789 -12.74 12.04 10.73
CA CYS A 789 -13.93 12.84 10.53
C CYS A 789 -13.88 13.60 9.21
N TYR A 790 -15.04 13.78 8.58
CA TYR A 790 -15.21 14.66 7.42
C TYR A 790 -16.55 15.40 7.53
N GLY A 791 -16.50 16.71 7.70
CA GLY A 791 -17.68 17.51 8.00
C GLY A 791 -18.37 17.05 9.28
N THR A 792 -19.59 16.53 9.18
CA THR A 792 -20.35 15.97 10.31
C THR A 792 -20.27 14.44 10.38
N GLU A 793 -19.69 13.79 9.37
CA GLU A 793 -19.50 12.34 9.38
C GLU A 793 -18.27 11.98 10.21
N ARG A 794 -18.38 10.91 10.99
CA ARG A 794 -17.36 10.43 11.92
C ARG A 794 -17.24 8.93 11.76
N ALA A 795 -16.01 8.43 11.79
CA ALA A 795 -15.70 7.01 11.76
C ALA A 795 -14.81 6.62 12.94
N LEU A 796 -15.02 5.41 13.47
CA LEU A 796 -14.13 4.76 14.42
C LEU A 796 -13.93 3.31 13.99
N VAL A 797 -12.67 2.94 13.73
CA VAL A 797 -12.28 1.60 13.30
C VAL A 797 -11.49 0.95 14.41
N ILE A 798 -11.85 -0.29 14.75
CA ILE A 798 -11.15 -1.10 15.73
C ILE A 798 -10.93 -2.48 15.14
N TYR A 799 -9.69 -2.96 15.10
CA TYR A 799 -9.34 -4.26 14.52
C TYR A 799 -8.28 -4.97 15.34
N ASN A 800 -8.52 -6.23 15.67
CA ASN A 800 -7.56 -7.11 16.32
C ASN A 800 -6.83 -7.98 15.28
N ASN A 801 -5.60 -7.63 14.87
CA ASN A 801 -4.83 -8.43 13.91
C ASN A 801 -4.09 -9.61 14.57
N LYS A 802 -4.83 -10.40 15.36
CA LYS A 802 -4.30 -11.54 16.10
C LYS A 802 -5.41 -12.57 16.30
N TYR A 803 -5.07 -13.86 16.37
CA TYR A 803 -6.04 -14.93 16.55
C TYR A 803 -6.66 -14.97 17.96
N GLU A 804 -5.92 -14.53 18.98
CA GLU A 804 -6.41 -14.45 20.35
C GLU A 804 -7.48 -13.36 20.52
N SER A 805 -8.53 -13.67 21.28
CA SER A 805 -9.54 -12.67 21.66
C SER A 805 -8.97 -11.67 22.65
N THR A 806 -9.50 -10.45 22.63
CA THR A 806 -9.08 -9.38 23.54
C THR A 806 -10.24 -8.44 23.86
N CYS A 807 -10.16 -7.80 25.02
CA CYS A 807 -11.08 -6.76 25.43
C CYS A 807 -10.33 -5.64 26.15
N GLY A 808 -10.87 -4.43 26.09
CA GLY A 808 -10.18 -3.25 26.58
C GLY A 808 -10.86 -1.95 26.23
N TRP A 809 -10.18 -0.86 26.56
CA TRP A 809 -10.69 0.50 26.46
C TRP A 809 -9.84 1.34 25.49
N ILE A 810 -10.54 2.16 24.72
CA ILE A 810 -9.97 3.19 23.86
C ILE A 810 -10.32 4.55 24.46
N HIS A 811 -9.31 5.30 24.89
CA HIS A 811 -9.53 6.62 25.49
C HIS A 811 -8.54 7.67 25.01
N THR A 812 -7.23 7.41 25.09
CA THR A 812 -6.19 8.40 24.77
C THR A 812 -5.45 8.03 23.49
N SER A 813 -5.16 9.02 22.66
CA SER A 813 -4.38 8.84 21.44
C SER A 813 -2.90 8.55 21.73
N VAL A 814 -2.21 7.99 20.74
CA VAL A 814 -0.74 8.07 20.67
C VAL A 814 -0.31 9.54 20.54
N ALA A 815 0.97 9.84 20.78
CA ALA A 815 1.50 11.17 20.51
C ALA A 815 1.46 11.48 19.01
N MET A 816 1.10 12.71 18.66
CA MET A 816 1.07 13.19 17.28
C MET A 816 1.53 14.64 17.22
N ASN A 817 2.19 14.98 16.12
CA ASN A 817 2.69 16.32 15.88
C ASN A 817 1.60 17.21 15.28
N GLU A 818 1.24 18.25 16.00
CA GLU A 818 0.36 19.32 15.53
C GLU A 818 1.13 20.64 15.66
N GLU A 819 1.42 21.28 14.52
CA GLU A 819 2.18 22.54 14.43
C GLU A 819 3.53 22.54 15.18
N GLY A 820 4.27 21.42 15.12
CA GLY A 820 5.59 21.28 15.74
C GLY A 820 5.56 20.92 17.23
N ARG A 821 4.40 20.59 17.79
CA ARG A 821 4.24 20.14 19.18
C ARG A 821 3.62 18.76 19.23
N LEU A 822 4.18 17.89 20.08
CA LEU A 822 3.59 16.59 20.38
C LEU A 822 2.39 16.77 21.32
N ILE A 823 1.23 16.33 20.88
CA ILE A 823 -0.02 16.36 21.64
C ILE A 823 -0.66 14.96 21.68
N GLN A 824 -1.58 14.77 22.63
CA GLN A 824 -2.47 13.62 22.68
C GLN A 824 -3.92 14.12 22.75
N LYS A 825 -4.83 13.42 22.07
CA LYS A 825 -6.26 13.72 22.02
C LYS A 825 -7.03 12.58 22.71
N SER A 826 -8.09 12.92 23.45
CA SER A 826 -9.03 11.91 23.94
C SER A 826 -9.94 11.41 22.80
N LEU A 827 -10.61 10.28 23.01
CA LEU A 827 -11.62 9.75 22.08
C LEU A 827 -12.70 10.79 21.81
N ALA A 828 -13.16 11.48 22.85
CA ALA A 828 -14.15 12.53 22.71
C ALA A 828 -13.65 13.73 21.89
N GLN A 829 -12.38 14.12 22.03
CA GLN A 829 -11.78 15.17 21.20
C GLN A 829 -11.67 14.73 19.73
N GLY A 830 -11.22 13.50 19.47
CA GLY A 830 -11.06 12.99 18.09
C GLY A 830 -12.38 12.81 17.34
N LEU A 831 -13.47 12.47 18.04
CA LEU A 831 -14.81 12.33 17.46
C LEU A 831 -15.69 13.59 17.62
N ALA A 832 -15.15 14.69 18.18
CA ALA A 832 -15.90 15.90 18.51
C ALA A 832 -17.19 15.62 19.33
N ILE A 833 -17.06 14.81 20.38
CA ILE A 833 -18.10 14.46 21.35
C ILE A 833 -18.18 15.53 22.44
N LYS A 834 -19.39 15.90 22.84
CA LYS A 834 -19.67 16.82 23.94
C LYS A 834 -19.61 16.09 25.27
N ASP A 835 -18.75 16.56 26.18
CA ASP A 835 -18.71 16.12 27.58
C ASP A 835 -19.92 16.68 28.36
N ASN A 836 -21.08 16.07 28.14
CA ASN A 836 -22.33 16.46 28.78
C ASN A 836 -23.28 15.26 28.85
N GLY A 837 -23.78 14.96 30.06
CA GLY A 837 -24.70 13.84 30.31
C GLY A 837 -26.10 13.98 29.70
N GLN A 838 -26.40 15.09 29.02
CA GLN A 838 -27.64 15.28 28.24
C GLN A 838 -27.47 14.89 26.76
N TYR A 839 -26.25 14.55 26.33
CA TYR A 839 -25.96 14.15 24.95
C TYR A 839 -25.56 12.69 24.91
N TYR A 840 -26.20 11.96 23.99
CA TYR A 840 -25.95 10.56 23.69
C TYR A 840 -25.48 10.43 22.25
N TYR A 841 -24.73 9.36 21.97
CA TYR A 841 -24.17 9.09 20.67
C TYR A 841 -24.55 7.67 20.24
N SER A 842 -25.16 7.55 19.07
CA SER A 842 -25.40 6.28 18.41
C SER A 842 -24.23 5.95 17.50
N PHE A 843 -23.64 4.77 17.65
CA PHE A 843 -22.58 4.22 16.81
C PHE A 843 -23.13 3.06 16.01
N ARG A 844 -23.15 3.15 14.68
CA ARG A 844 -23.60 2.05 13.82
C ARG A 844 -22.40 1.27 13.31
N ASP A 845 -22.27 0.01 13.70
CA ASP A 845 -21.26 -0.87 13.13
C ASP A 845 -21.68 -1.29 11.72
N ASN A 846 -20.91 -0.88 10.71
CA ASN A 846 -21.17 -1.17 9.31
C ASN A 846 -21.10 -2.68 8.98
N ILE A 847 -20.42 -3.47 9.81
CA ILE A 847 -20.22 -4.91 9.57
C ILE A 847 -21.39 -5.73 10.12
N SER A 848 -21.72 -5.58 11.40
CA SER A 848 -22.85 -6.29 12.01
C SER A 848 -24.22 -5.66 11.73
N GLY A 849 -24.25 -4.38 11.35
CA GLY A 849 -25.48 -3.60 11.20
C GLY A 849 -26.11 -3.17 12.53
N LEU A 850 -25.48 -3.47 13.67
CA LEU A 850 -25.96 -3.11 15.00
C LEU A 850 -25.60 -1.66 15.34
N GLU A 851 -26.50 -1.01 16.08
CA GLU A 851 -26.33 0.31 16.65
C GLU A 851 -26.10 0.22 18.17
N TYR A 852 -25.18 1.05 18.67
CA TYR A 852 -24.77 1.10 20.07
C TYR A 852 -24.97 2.51 20.61
N LEU A 853 -25.71 2.63 21.71
CA LEU A 853 -25.97 3.92 22.35
C LEU A 853 -24.98 4.14 23.50
N ARG A 854 -24.39 5.34 23.58
CA ARG A 854 -23.40 5.72 24.60
C ARG A 854 -23.61 7.15 25.08
N CYS A 855 -23.38 7.40 26.37
CA CYS A 855 -23.43 8.75 26.94
C CYS A 855 -22.17 9.54 26.57
N GLY A 856 -22.33 10.81 26.18
CA GLY A 856 -21.21 11.70 25.82
C GLY A 856 -20.25 11.95 26.96
N GLN A 857 -20.76 12.11 28.19
CA GLN A 857 -19.94 12.27 29.40
C GLN A 857 -19.11 11.01 29.70
N ASP A 858 -19.69 9.82 29.55
CA ASP A 858 -18.96 8.56 29.80
C ASP A 858 -17.86 8.34 28.75
N LEU A 859 -18.13 8.64 27.48
CA LEU A 859 -17.12 8.58 26.41
C LEU A 859 -15.97 9.56 26.63
N ALA A 860 -16.26 10.74 27.21
CA ALA A 860 -15.24 11.75 27.50
C ALA A 860 -14.36 11.40 28.71
N GLN A 861 -14.91 10.70 29.71
CA GLN A 861 -14.20 10.37 30.95
C GLN A 861 -13.53 8.98 30.93
N ASN A 862 -14.23 7.98 30.38
CA ASN A 862 -13.82 6.57 30.43
C ASN A 862 -13.44 6.02 29.05
N GLY A 863 -13.91 6.65 27.96
CA GLY A 863 -13.66 6.21 26.60
C GLY A 863 -14.66 5.15 26.14
N LEU A 864 -14.26 4.33 25.16
CA LEU A 864 -15.09 3.25 24.62
C LEU A 864 -14.50 1.89 24.94
N TYR A 865 -15.31 1.02 25.56
CA TYR A 865 -15.00 -0.39 25.72
C TYR A 865 -15.32 -1.17 24.45
N ALA A 866 -14.42 -2.06 24.03
CA ALA A 866 -14.64 -2.98 22.93
C ALA A 866 -14.13 -4.39 23.25
N GLU A 867 -14.83 -5.39 22.72
CA GLU A 867 -14.48 -6.81 22.77
C GLU A 867 -14.32 -7.32 21.34
N LEU A 868 -13.20 -7.96 21.05
CA LEU A 868 -12.84 -8.43 19.72
C LEU A 868 -12.38 -9.87 19.83
N GLU A 869 -13.01 -10.76 19.06
CA GLU A 869 -12.46 -12.08 18.80
C GLU A 869 -11.24 -12.00 17.87
N GLY A 870 -10.63 -13.14 17.58
CA GLY A 870 -9.48 -13.22 16.69
C GLY A 870 -9.78 -12.70 15.29
N PHE A 871 -8.93 -11.81 14.77
CA PHE A 871 -9.09 -11.18 13.45
C PHE A 871 -10.43 -10.45 13.22
N LYS A 872 -11.21 -10.18 14.28
CA LYS A 872 -12.46 -9.41 14.17
C LYS A 872 -12.19 -7.91 14.27
N TYR A 873 -13.11 -7.17 13.65
CA TYR A 873 -13.08 -5.72 13.57
C TYR A 873 -14.49 -5.15 13.77
N GLN A 874 -14.54 -3.92 14.25
CA GLN A 874 -15.74 -3.09 14.36
C GLN A 874 -15.48 -1.80 13.58
N VAL A 875 -16.40 -1.44 12.70
CA VAL A 875 -16.29 -0.24 11.86
C VAL A 875 -17.51 0.62 12.12
N PHE A 876 -17.41 1.49 13.12
CA PHE A 876 -18.48 2.41 13.46
C PHE A 876 -18.51 3.56 12.45
N LEU A 877 -19.60 3.65 11.72
CA LEU A 877 -19.97 4.77 10.88
C LEU A 877 -21.17 5.50 11.49
N ASP A 878 -21.52 6.63 10.89
CA ASP A 878 -22.74 7.38 11.20
C ASP A 878 -22.89 7.69 12.69
N VAL A 879 -21.82 8.17 13.35
CA VAL A 879 -21.86 8.50 14.79
C VAL A 879 -22.74 9.73 15.02
N LYS A 880 -24.03 9.48 15.29
CA LYS A 880 -25.06 10.51 15.44
C LYS A 880 -25.08 11.06 16.86
N GLU A 881 -25.06 12.37 16.98
CA GLU A 881 -25.32 13.08 18.23
C GLU A 881 -26.83 13.17 18.47
N ILE A 882 -27.27 12.80 19.68
CA ILE A 882 -28.67 12.77 20.11
C ILE A 882 -28.75 13.53 21.43
N GLN A 883 -29.59 14.56 21.49
CA GLN A 883 -29.90 15.21 22.76
C GLN A 883 -31.04 14.45 23.45
N ASP A 884 -30.89 14.16 24.74
CA ASP A 884 -31.92 13.46 25.50
C ASP A 884 -33.21 14.29 25.61
N ASP A 885 -34.33 13.59 25.75
CA ASP A 885 -35.63 14.23 25.94
C ASP A 885 -35.82 14.70 27.39
N HIS A 886 -36.88 15.47 27.64
CA HIS A 886 -37.20 15.97 28.98
C HIS A 886 -37.47 14.85 30.02
N LYS A 887 -37.63 13.60 29.59
CA LYS A 887 -37.94 12.44 30.44
C LYS A 887 -36.72 11.53 30.65
N GLY A 888 -35.57 11.84 30.05
CA GLY A 888 -34.39 11.01 30.10
C GLY A 888 -34.59 9.65 29.43
N THR A 889 -35.35 9.58 28.33
CA THR A 889 -35.67 8.29 27.68
C THR A 889 -34.42 7.66 27.08
N TYR A 890 -33.51 8.43 26.49
CA TYR A 890 -32.24 7.89 26.02
C TYR A 890 -31.31 7.50 27.18
N ALA A 891 -31.32 8.22 28.30
CA ALA A 891 -30.63 7.78 29.52
C ALA A 891 -31.10 6.40 30.01
N ARG A 892 -32.42 6.21 30.11
CA ARG A 892 -33.02 4.93 30.52
C ARG A 892 -32.73 3.82 29.52
N LEU A 893 -32.84 4.11 28.22
CA LEU A 893 -32.52 3.15 27.16
C LEU A 893 -31.04 2.75 27.20
N THR A 894 -30.13 3.71 27.36
CA THR A 894 -28.69 3.43 27.51
C THR A 894 -28.43 2.49 28.70
N GLY A 895 -29.05 2.75 29.86
CA GLY A 895 -28.94 1.88 31.02
C GLY A 895 -29.57 0.48 30.82
N PHE A 896 -30.64 0.36 30.03
CA PHE A 896 -31.26 -0.93 29.70
C PHE A 896 -30.43 -1.75 28.71
N LEU A 897 -29.83 -1.09 27.72
CA LEU A 897 -28.96 -1.74 26.75
C LEU A 897 -27.66 -2.22 27.41
N ASP A 898 -27.15 -1.48 28.39
CA ASP A 898 -25.93 -1.83 29.15
C ASP A 898 -24.77 -2.20 28.22
N GLY A 899 -24.53 -1.35 27.22
CA GLY A 899 -23.48 -1.57 26.24
C GLY A 899 -23.86 -2.46 25.04
N ARG A 900 -24.97 -3.23 25.09
CA ARG A 900 -25.40 -4.12 24.01
C ARG A 900 -25.84 -3.37 22.75
N GLY A 901 -25.53 -3.95 21.60
CA GLY A 901 -25.98 -3.45 20.29
C GLY A 901 -27.40 -3.90 19.96
N ILE A 902 -28.14 -3.06 19.23
CA ILE A 902 -29.50 -3.34 18.76
C ILE A 902 -29.63 -3.00 17.27
N SER A 903 -30.56 -3.58 16.55
CA SER A 903 -30.73 -3.32 15.11
C SER A 903 -31.15 -1.88 14.79
N ASN A 904 -31.92 -1.23 15.67
CA ASN A 904 -32.41 0.13 15.48
C ASN A 904 -32.68 0.80 16.83
N ILE A 905 -31.96 1.88 17.13
CA ILE A 905 -32.16 2.64 18.38
C ILE A 905 -33.47 3.42 18.38
N GLU A 906 -33.95 3.90 17.23
CA GLU A 906 -35.20 4.64 17.14
C GLU A 906 -36.41 3.76 17.47
N ASP A 907 -36.42 2.52 16.98
CA ASP A 907 -37.47 1.54 17.30
C ASP A 907 -37.47 1.18 18.80
N ALA A 908 -36.29 0.97 19.38
CA ALA A 908 -36.15 0.65 20.80
C ALA A 908 -36.53 1.84 21.70
N HIS A 909 -36.16 3.06 21.28
CA HIS A 909 -36.58 4.29 21.94
C HIS A 909 -38.11 4.43 21.87
N TYR A 910 -38.70 4.20 20.70
CA TYR A 910 -40.14 4.25 20.51
C TYR A 910 -40.86 3.24 21.41
N GLU A 911 -40.40 1.99 21.44
CA GLU A 911 -40.95 0.94 22.30
C GLU A 911 -40.87 1.29 23.77
N LEU A 912 -39.72 1.83 24.24
CA LEU A 912 -39.58 2.29 25.62
C LEU A 912 -40.49 3.47 25.93
N SER A 913 -40.73 4.36 24.95
CA SER A 913 -41.59 5.54 25.12
C SER A 913 -43.08 5.21 25.28
N ILE A 914 -43.53 4.07 24.72
CA ILE A 914 -44.92 3.60 24.81
C ILE A 914 -45.13 2.48 25.83
N LYS A 915 -44.05 1.98 26.44
CA LYS A 915 -44.09 0.83 27.36
C LYS A 915 -45.07 1.03 28.51
N GLY A 916 -45.14 2.23 29.10
CA GLY A 916 -46.11 2.55 30.14
C GLY A 916 -47.55 2.37 29.67
N ILE A 917 -47.88 2.87 28.47
CA ILE A 917 -49.21 2.70 27.87
C ILE A 917 -49.55 1.22 27.72
N GLN A 918 -48.59 0.42 27.23
CA GLN A 918 -48.77 -1.02 27.04
C GLN A 918 -48.97 -1.78 28.36
N GLU A 919 -48.16 -1.48 29.38
CA GLU A 919 -48.27 -2.08 30.71
C GLU A 919 -49.62 -1.75 31.34
N ARG A 920 -50.04 -0.48 31.33
CA ARG A 920 -51.36 -0.06 31.83
C ARG A 920 -52.52 -0.65 31.05
N PHE A 921 -52.37 -0.76 29.73
CA PHE A 921 -53.37 -1.40 28.88
C PHE A 921 -53.50 -2.89 29.22
N LEU A 922 -52.39 -3.63 29.30
CA LEU A 922 -52.37 -5.05 29.65
C LEU A 922 -52.91 -5.33 31.06
N GLU A 923 -52.58 -4.48 32.04
CA GLU A 923 -53.19 -4.55 33.37
C GLU A 923 -54.71 -4.44 33.24
N MET A 924 -55.18 -3.37 32.59
CA MET A 924 -56.59 -3.07 32.40
C MET A 924 -57.35 -4.15 31.63
N THR A 925 -56.73 -4.77 30.63
CA THR A 925 -57.33 -5.82 29.79
C THR A 925 -57.08 -7.23 30.31
N SER A 926 -56.51 -7.41 31.50
CA SER A 926 -56.33 -8.73 32.08
C SER A 926 -57.68 -9.44 32.33
N PRO A 927 -57.77 -10.78 32.20
CA PRO A 927 -59.02 -11.53 32.40
C PRO A 927 -59.73 -11.22 33.71
N GLN A 928 -58.97 -11.05 34.79
CA GLN A 928 -59.50 -10.74 36.10
C GLN A 928 -60.09 -9.33 36.13
N MET A 929 -59.36 -8.33 35.62
CA MET A 929 -59.88 -6.95 35.58
C MET A 929 -61.12 -6.83 34.68
N LEU A 930 -61.15 -7.50 33.52
CA LEU A 930 -62.35 -7.49 32.66
C LEU A 930 -63.56 -8.14 33.34
N ARG A 931 -63.38 -9.25 34.08
CA ARG A 931 -64.47 -9.87 34.88
C ARG A 931 -64.90 -8.98 36.03
N ASP A 932 -63.97 -8.31 36.70
CA ASP A 932 -64.29 -7.40 37.81
C ASP A 932 -65.03 -6.15 37.32
N MET A 933 -64.70 -5.67 36.12
CA MET A 933 -65.43 -4.60 35.42
C MET A 933 -66.88 -4.98 35.12
N LEU A 934 -67.27 -6.25 35.07
CA LEU A 934 -68.70 -6.61 34.93
C LEU A 934 -69.51 -6.35 36.19
N SER A 935 -68.86 -6.37 37.35
CA SER A 935 -69.54 -6.28 38.65
C SER A 935 -69.42 -4.89 39.27
N HIS A 936 -68.40 -4.10 38.90
CA HIS A 936 -68.12 -2.81 39.54
C HIS A 936 -67.64 -1.75 38.52
N ALA A 937 -68.51 -0.77 38.22
CA ALA A 937 -68.23 0.31 37.26
C ALA A 937 -67.01 1.16 37.62
N ASN A 938 -66.72 1.33 38.91
CA ASN A 938 -65.59 2.12 39.39
C ASN A 938 -64.22 1.53 38.98
N ILE A 939 -64.13 0.22 38.75
CA ILE A 939 -62.90 -0.47 38.33
C ILE A 939 -62.54 -0.04 36.90
N PHE A 940 -63.52 0.04 36.01
CA PHE A 940 -63.33 0.54 34.65
C PHE A 940 -62.82 1.99 34.66
N SER A 941 -63.48 2.87 35.43
CA SER A 941 -63.09 4.29 35.50
C SER A 941 -61.68 4.46 36.06
N GLN A 942 -61.31 3.71 37.10
CA GLN A 942 -59.95 3.72 37.66
C GLN A 942 -58.91 3.26 36.64
N GLY A 943 -59.17 2.16 35.93
CA GLY A 943 -58.31 1.67 34.85
C GLY A 943 -58.14 2.68 33.71
N MET A 944 -59.24 3.28 33.24
CA MET A 944 -59.20 4.30 32.19
C MET A 944 -58.46 5.57 32.63
N TYR A 945 -58.64 6.06 33.87
CA TYR A 945 -57.88 7.21 34.35
C TYR A 945 -56.39 6.91 34.46
N ALA A 946 -56.00 5.69 34.85
CA ALA A 946 -54.60 5.27 34.88
C ALA A 946 -54.00 5.21 33.46
N LEU A 947 -54.71 4.58 32.51
CA LEU A 947 -54.28 4.50 31.11
C LEU A 947 -54.18 5.89 30.45
N LEU A 948 -55.20 6.75 30.61
CA LEU A 948 -55.17 8.11 30.06
C LEU A 948 -54.13 8.99 30.75
N GLY A 949 -53.87 8.77 32.04
CA GLY A 949 -52.79 9.41 32.78
C GLY A 949 -51.44 9.10 32.13
N GLU A 950 -51.18 7.82 31.87
CA GLU A 950 -49.97 7.36 31.21
C GLU A 950 -49.85 7.88 29.77
N ILE A 951 -50.95 7.89 29.00
CA ILE A 951 -50.98 8.48 27.64
C ILE A 951 -50.55 9.96 27.67
N ARG A 952 -51.02 10.74 28.67
CA ARG A 952 -50.58 12.14 28.85
C ARG A 952 -49.12 12.23 29.28
N GLU A 953 -48.69 11.36 30.20
CA GLU A 953 -47.30 11.31 30.62
C GLU A 953 -46.38 10.97 29.45
N CYS A 954 -46.81 10.13 28.51
CA CYS A 954 -46.12 9.84 27.25
C CYS A 954 -46.12 11.01 26.25
N GLY A 955 -46.86 12.10 26.50
CA GLY A 955 -46.89 13.30 25.67
C GLY A 955 -47.97 13.31 24.59
N TYR A 956 -48.89 12.34 24.63
CA TYR A 956 -50.04 12.28 23.74
C TYR A 956 -51.24 13.02 24.36
N GLY A 957 -52.06 13.65 23.54
CA GLY A 957 -53.27 14.34 24.01
C GLY A 957 -54.33 13.34 24.47
N ALA A 958 -54.89 13.54 25.65
CA ALA A 958 -56.01 12.73 26.16
C ALA A 958 -57.03 13.60 26.90
N GLU A 959 -58.29 13.60 26.44
CA GLU A 959 -59.37 14.36 27.07
C GLU A 959 -59.86 13.67 28.35
N SER A 960 -59.83 14.34 29.51
CA SER A 960 -60.31 13.76 30.79
C SER A 960 -61.81 13.52 30.81
N ASN A 961 -62.57 14.28 30.01
CA ASN A 961 -64.03 14.18 29.97
C ASN A 961 -64.52 12.91 29.27
N ILE A 962 -63.62 12.16 28.61
CA ILE A 962 -63.98 10.93 27.91
C ILE A 962 -64.44 9.82 28.86
N VAL A 963 -63.85 9.73 30.07
CA VAL A 963 -64.18 8.65 31.02
C VAL A 963 -65.66 8.69 31.41
N LYS A 964 -66.23 9.89 31.63
CA LYS A 964 -67.66 10.06 31.93
C LYS A 964 -68.56 9.64 30.76
N LYS A 965 -68.13 9.90 29.52
CA LYS A 965 -68.86 9.43 28.33
C LYS A 965 -68.80 7.89 28.27
N LEU A 966 -67.62 7.31 28.47
CA LEU A 966 -67.44 5.86 28.47
C LEU A 966 -68.20 5.17 29.63
N GLU A 967 -68.35 5.79 30.80
CA GLU A 967 -69.20 5.28 31.89
C GLU A 967 -70.67 5.18 31.48
N SER A 968 -71.18 6.11 30.66
CA SER A 968 -72.54 6.04 30.13
C SER A 968 -72.71 4.89 29.14
N VAL A 969 -71.69 4.62 28.33
CA VAL A 969 -71.64 3.47 27.40
C VAL A 969 -71.51 2.15 28.17
N LEU A 970 -70.69 2.10 29.23
CA LEU A 970 -70.57 0.94 30.13
C LEU A 970 -71.91 0.63 30.83
N SER A 971 -72.66 1.67 31.23
CA SER A 971 -73.99 1.50 31.83
C SER A 971 -74.99 0.88 30.84
N ALA A 972 -74.91 1.26 29.56
CA ALA A 972 -75.71 0.63 28.50
C ALA A 972 -75.28 -0.84 28.26
N ILE A 973 -73.98 -1.14 28.35
CA ILE A 973 -73.45 -2.51 28.29
C ILE A 973 -73.98 -3.35 29.47
N TYR A 974 -73.97 -2.85 30.70
CA TYR A 974 -74.55 -3.56 31.85
C TYR A 974 -76.03 -3.81 31.71
N TRP A 975 -76.79 -2.81 31.26
CA TRP A 975 -78.22 -2.97 31.02
C TRP A 975 -78.48 -4.08 30.00
N LEU A 976 -77.65 -4.16 28.96
CA LEU A 976 -77.74 -5.17 27.91
C LEU A 976 -77.42 -6.58 28.45
N PHE A 977 -76.48 -6.71 29.41
CA PHE A 977 -76.23 -7.97 30.12
C PHE A 977 -77.36 -8.36 31.09
N GLU A 978 -77.83 -7.42 31.92
CA GLU A 978 -78.92 -7.66 32.88
C GLU A 978 -80.23 -8.04 32.17
N ASP A 979 -80.56 -7.38 31.06
CA ASP A 979 -81.75 -7.68 30.25
C ASP A 979 -81.65 -9.06 29.57
N ALA A 980 -80.45 -9.47 29.16
CA ALA A 980 -80.22 -10.80 28.59
C ALA A 980 -80.45 -11.93 29.61
N GLU A 981 -80.07 -11.71 30.88
CA GLU A 981 -80.29 -12.64 31.99
C GLU A 981 -81.76 -12.64 32.48
N ALA A 982 -82.47 -11.50 32.43
CA ALA A 982 -83.81 -11.32 32.99
C ALA A 982 -84.96 -12.07 32.27
N GLN A 983 -84.70 -12.83 31.20
CA GLN A 983 -85.70 -13.63 30.43
C GLN A 983 -87.04 -12.90 30.12
N SER A 984 -86.99 -11.59 29.88
CA SER A 984 -88.14 -10.83 29.38
C SER A 984 -88.35 -11.13 27.89
N LYS A 985 -89.57 -11.57 27.52
CA LYS A 985 -89.96 -11.83 26.11
C LYS A 985 -90.18 -10.56 25.28
N ASP A 986 -90.13 -9.38 25.90
CA ASP A 986 -90.55 -8.12 25.29
C ASP A 986 -89.41 -7.16 24.91
N THR A 987 -88.15 -7.55 25.05
CA THR A 987 -87.05 -6.66 24.67
C THR A 987 -86.72 -6.76 23.17
N ILE A 988 -86.74 -5.61 22.53
CA ILE A 988 -86.64 -5.35 21.07
C ILE A 988 -85.40 -5.98 20.42
N LEU A 989 -84.39 -6.35 21.20
CA LEU A 989 -83.15 -7.03 20.77
C LEU A 989 -83.40 -8.48 20.28
N ARG A 990 -84.31 -9.24 20.90
CA ARG A 990 -84.47 -10.68 20.58
C ARG A 990 -85.26 -10.98 19.30
N GLN A 991 -85.95 -10.02 18.69
CA GLN A 991 -86.73 -10.27 17.46
C GLN A 991 -85.87 -10.28 16.17
N GLY A 992 -84.56 -10.05 16.29
CA GLY A 992 -83.62 -10.07 15.17
C GLY A 992 -82.39 -10.94 15.40
N TYR A 993 -81.74 -10.85 16.56
CA TYR A 993 -80.49 -11.55 16.87
C TYR A 993 -80.38 -11.84 18.38
N PRO A 994 -80.07 -13.07 18.82
CA PRO A 994 -79.89 -13.38 20.24
C PRO A 994 -78.60 -12.73 20.75
N PHE A 995 -78.69 -11.85 21.75
CA PHE A 995 -77.50 -11.39 22.46
C PHE A 995 -76.94 -12.52 23.34
N GLU A 996 -75.69 -12.92 23.10
CA GLU A 996 -74.98 -13.89 23.93
C GLU A 996 -74.39 -13.19 25.15
N SER A 997 -74.95 -13.43 26.35
CA SER A 997 -74.37 -13.00 27.63
C SER A 997 -73.19 -13.88 28.06
N ASP A 998 -72.54 -14.53 27.11
CA ASP A 998 -71.47 -15.50 27.34
C ASP A 998 -70.10 -14.80 27.45
N GLU A 999 -69.04 -15.59 27.59
CA GLU A 999 -67.68 -15.07 27.69
C GLU A 999 -67.21 -14.32 26.44
N LYS A 1000 -67.83 -14.54 25.27
CA LYS A 1000 -67.55 -13.81 24.02
C LYS A 1000 -68.24 -12.46 24.02
N GLY A 1001 -69.50 -12.44 24.45
CA GLY A 1001 -70.35 -11.27 24.66
C GLY A 1001 -69.60 -10.11 25.30
N TRP A 1002 -69.14 -10.32 26.53
CA TRP A 1002 -68.53 -9.24 27.30
C TRP A 1002 -67.09 -8.92 26.94
N ARG A 1003 -66.28 -9.89 26.52
CA ARG A 1003 -64.87 -9.58 26.21
C ARG A 1003 -64.77 -8.66 25.00
N ILE A 1004 -65.57 -8.89 23.96
CA ILE A 1004 -65.55 -8.06 22.74
C ILE A 1004 -66.01 -6.64 23.07
N LEU A 1005 -67.10 -6.49 23.84
CA LEU A 1005 -67.64 -5.18 24.21
C LEU A 1005 -66.72 -4.40 25.15
N LEU A 1006 -66.15 -5.04 26.17
CA LEU A 1006 -65.26 -4.36 27.10
C LEU A 1006 -63.94 -3.97 26.42
N LEU A 1007 -63.35 -4.85 25.59
CA LEU A 1007 -62.14 -4.52 24.84
C LEU A 1007 -62.41 -3.40 23.84
N TRP A 1008 -63.51 -3.44 23.09
CA TRP A 1008 -63.93 -2.34 22.21
C TRP A 1008 -64.15 -1.04 23.01
N LEU A 1009 -64.85 -1.10 24.15
CA LEU A 1009 -65.11 0.07 24.99
C LEU A 1009 -63.80 0.78 25.38
N ILE A 1010 -62.77 0.03 25.76
CA ILE A 1010 -61.47 0.55 26.17
C ILE A 1010 -60.76 1.29 25.02
N VAL A 1011 -60.87 0.80 23.78
CA VAL A 1011 -60.07 1.33 22.66
C VAL A 1011 -60.82 2.26 21.69
N HIS A 1012 -62.15 2.26 21.67
CA HIS A 1012 -62.91 2.86 20.55
C HIS A 1012 -62.90 4.39 20.46
N GLN A 1013 -62.46 5.09 21.52
CA GLN A 1013 -62.31 6.54 21.53
C GLN A 1013 -60.93 6.97 22.04
N LEU A 1014 -59.88 6.17 21.80
CA LEU A 1014 -58.51 6.59 22.15
C LEU A 1014 -58.04 7.80 21.31
N GLY A 1015 -58.54 7.95 20.08
CA GLY A 1015 -58.26 9.07 19.19
C GLY A 1015 -59.41 10.09 19.13
N LYS A 1016 -59.20 11.18 18.37
CA LYS A 1016 -60.23 12.22 18.17
C LYS A 1016 -61.38 11.74 17.29
N ASP A 1017 -61.11 10.79 16.40
CA ASP A 1017 -62.07 10.17 15.49
C ASP A 1017 -61.85 8.65 15.37
N GLU A 1018 -62.68 8.01 14.55
CA GLU A 1018 -62.67 6.56 14.33
C GLU A 1018 -61.40 6.07 13.62
N GLN A 1019 -60.83 6.88 12.72
CA GLN A 1019 -59.60 6.54 12.01
C GLN A 1019 -58.41 6.60 12.96
N GLU A 1020 -58.26 7.71 13.68
CA GLU A 1020 -57.16 7.93 14.62
C GLU A 1020 -57.19 6.87 15.73
N SER A 1021 -58.37 6.47 16.20
CA SER A 1021 -58.47 5.41 17.23
C SER A 1021 -57.93 4.06 16.74
N VAL A 1022 -58.21 3.65 15.49
CA VAL A 1022 -57.62 2.44 14.90
C VAL A 1022 -56.12 2.59 14.70
N GLU A 1023 -55.68 3.75 14.21
CA GLU A 1023 -54.25 4.03 14.03
C GLU A 1023 -53.48 4.01 15.35
N LEU A 1024 -54.09 4.44 16.46
CA LEU A 1024 -53.46 4.42 17.78
C LEU A 1024 -53.32 3.00 18.35
N ILE A 1025 -54.27 2.09 18.05
CA ILE A 1025 -54.14 0.66 18.38
C ILE A 1025 -52.87 0.09 17.73
N ASP A 1026 -52.63 0.44 16.45
CA ASP A 1026 -51.46 -0.01 15.70
C ASP A 1026 -50.18 0.71 16.12
N ARG A 1027 -50.23 2.04 16.24
CA ARG A 1027 -49.11 2.90 16.63
C ARG A 1027 -48.58 2.50 18.00
N TRP A 1028 -49.44 2.36 19.01
CA TRP A 1028 -49.04 1.92 20.36
C TRP A 1028 -48.86 0.39 20.49
N ARG A 1029 -48.92 -0.34 19.38
CA ARG A 1029 -48.74 -1.80 19.30
C ARG A 1029 -49.64 -2.58 20.29
N LEU A 1030 -50.89 -2.14 20.47
CA LEU A 1030 -51.85 -2.74 21.40
C LEU A 1030 -52.49 -4.04 20.89
N ASN A 1031 -52.28 -4.38 19.60
CA ASN A 1031 -52.77 -5.61 18.98
C ASN A 1031 -52.45 -6.87 19.80
N GLU A 1032 -51.18 -7.03 20.17
CA GLU A 1032 -50.70 -8.17 20.96
C GLU A 1032 -51.29 -8.17 22.38
N GLY A 1033 -51.56 -6.99 22.95
CA GLY A 1033 -52.22 -6.89 24.24
C GLY A 1033 -53.65 -7.41 24.18
N ILE A 1034 -54.40 -7.03 23.14
CA ILE A 1034 -55.77 -7.50 22.90
C ILE A 1034 -55.78 -9.01 22.65
N ILE A 1035 -54.90 -9.53 21.80
CA ILE A 1035 -54.79 -10.96 21.50
C ILE A 1035 -54.48 -11.74 22.78
N LYS A 1036 -53.45 -11.34 23.55
CA LYS A 1036 -53.08 -12.02 24.81
C LYS A 1036 -54.22 -12.01 25.82
N SER A 1037 -54.94 -10.90 25.95
CA SER A 1037 -56.12 -10.81 26.81
C SER A 1037 -57.21 -11.81 26.42
N ILE A 1038 -57.46 -11.97 25.12
CA ILE A 1038 -58.44 -12.92 24.58
C ILE A 1038 -57.95 -14.38 24.75
N GLU A 1039 -56.67 -14.65 24.52
CA GLU A 1039 -56.07 -15.98 24.68
C GLU A 1039 -56.09 -16.45 26.14
N MET A 1040 -55.83 -15.54 27.09
CA MET A 1040 -55.90 -15.86 28.52
C MET A 1040 -57.33 -16.18 29.00
N LEU A 1041 -58.35 -15.85 28.22
CA LEU A 1041 -59.75 -16.27 28.43
C LEU A 1041 -60.06 -17.63 27.76
N GLY A 1042 -59.04 -18.35 27.27
CA GLY A 1042 -59.17 -19.71 26.73
C GLY A 1042 -59.47 -19.79 25.24
N VAL A 1043 -59.41 -18.67 24.51
CA VAL A 1043 -59.60 -18.62 23.05
C VAL A 1043 -58.28 -18.95 22.35
N ASN A 1044 -58.32 -19.72 21.26
CA ASN A 1044 -57.10 -20.01 20.51
C ASN A 1044 -56.62 -18.79 19.71
N HIS A 1045 -55.33 -18.77 19.35
CA HIS A 1045 -54.69 -17.65 18.67
C HIS A 1045 -55.41 -17.20 17.38
N GLN A 1046 -55.80 -18.14 16.51
CA GLN A 1046 -56.48 -17.81 15.25
C GLN A 1046 -57.84 -17.12 15.47
N ALA A 1047 -58.59 -17.58 16.47
CA ALA A 1047 -59.85 -16.96 16.86
C ALA A 1047 -59.61 -15.59 17.53
N ALA A 1048 -58.56 -15.44 18.34
CA ALA A 1048 -58.18 -14.16 18.96
C ALA A 1048 -57.80 -13.10 17.92
N VAL A 1049 -57.04 -13.47 16.88
CA VAL A 1049 -56.73 -12.59 15.73
C VAL A 1049 -58.01 -12.18 14.99
N LYS A 1050 -58.93 -13.12 14.76
CA LYS A 1050 -60.23 -12.83 14.14
C LYS A 1050 -61.06 -11.86 15.00
N GLU A 1051 -61.06 -12.01 16.33
CA GLU A 1051 -61.73 -11.09 17.25
C GLU A 1051 -61.06 -9.71 17.32
N LEU A 1052 -59.74 -9.62 17.22
CA LEU A 1052 -59.03 -8.33 17.09
C LEU A 1052 -59.46 -7.58 15.82
N LEU A 1053 -59.52 -8.27 14.67
CA LEU A 1053 -60.01 -7.68 13.42
C LEU A 1053 -61.43 -7.15 13.57
N LEU A 1054 -62.31 -7.93 14.21
CA LEU A 1054 -63.67 -7.49 14.53
C LEU A 1054 -63.68 -6.25 15.41
N ILE A 1055 -62.91 -6.23 16.52
CA ILE A 1055 -62.81 -5.07 17.42
C ILE A 1055 -62.37 -3.83 16.62
N LYS A 1056 -61.35 -3.93 15.77
CA LYS A 1056 -60.91 -2.81 14.91
C LYS A 1056 -62.01 -2.34 13.96
N ILE A 1057 -62.78 -3.24 13.36
CA ILE A 1057 -63.94 -2.89 12.52
C ILE A 1057 -64.99 -2.13 13.34
N LEU A 1058 -65.27 -2.58 14.57
CA LEU A 1058 -66.21 -1.91 15.48
C LEU A 1058 -65.71 -0.54 15.92
N VAL A 1059 -64.41 -0.37 16.18
CA VAL A 1059 -63.80 0.93 16.46
C VAL A 1059 -63.91 1.85 15.25
N LYS A 1060 -63.60 1.34 14.05
CA LYS A 1060 -63.61 2.14 12.83
C LYS A 1060 -65.01 2.64 12.44
N ASN A 1061 -66.04 1.90 12.84
CA ASN A 1061 -67.40 2.10 12.37
C ASN A 1061 -68.41 2.31 13.52
N TYR A 1062 -68.02 2.63 14.75
CA TYR A 1062 -69.00 2.67 15.86
C TYR A 1062 -70.14 3.69 15.67
N ARG A 1063 -69.92 4.77 14.91
CA ARG A 1063 -70.94 5.79 14.54
C ARG A 1063 -71.65 5.51 13.22
N TRP A 1064 -71.48 4.32 12.62
CA TRP A 1064 -72.02 4.00 11.29
C TRP A 1064 -73.53 4.28 11.17
N PHE A 1065 -74.27 4.06 12.26
CA PHE A 1065 -75.71 4.24 12.30
C PHE A 1065 -76.14 5.70 12.57
N GLU A 1066 -75.31 6.50 13.22
CA GLU A 1066 -75.54 7.95 13.33
C GLU A 1066 -75.35 8.62 11.96
N TYR A 1067 -74.28 8.27 11.25
CA TYR A 1067 -74.02 8.78 9.90
C TYR A 1067 -75.10 8.35 8.91
N SER A 1068 -75.63 7.12 9.02
CA SER A 1068 -76.75 6.69 8.18
C SER A 1068 -78.03 7.48 8.44
N GLN A 1069 -78.28 7.92 9.69
CA GLN A 1069 -79.43 8.77 10.01
C GLN A 1069 -79.26 10.23 9.61
N GLN A 1070 -78.05 10.80 9.71
CA GLN A 1070 -77.78 12.18 9.31
C GLN A 1070 -77.90 12.37 7.80
N ALA A 1071 -77.37 11.43 7.01
CA ALA A 1071 -77.49 11.47 5.56
C ALA A 1071 -78.97 11.51 5.10
N HIS A 1072 -79.86 10.79 5.80
CA HIS A 1072 -81.30 10.77 5.51
C HIS A 1072 -82.01 12.11 5.73
N ARG A 1073 -81.42 13.04 6.50
CA ARG A 1073 -82.02 14.37 6.77
C ARG A 1073 -81.62 15.43 5.73
N GLU A 1074 -80.49 15.27 5.04
CA GLU A 1074 -79.92 16.32 4.18
C GLU A 1074 -80.24 16.17 2.69
N THR A 1075 -80.78 15.02 2.24
CA THR A 1075 -81.10 14.80 0.82
C THR A 1075 -82.51 14.21 0.65
N SER A 1076 -83.40 14.97 0.01
CA SER A 1076 -84.80 14.58 -0.29
C SER A 1076 -84.96 13.74 -1.58
N GLN A 1077 -83.89 13.07 -1.99
CA GLN A 1077 -83.88 12.00 -2.99
C GLN A 1077 -82.91 10.91 -2.50
N ALA A 1078 -83.24 9.66 -2.79
CA ALA A 1078 -82.68 8.41 -2.26
C ALA A 1078 -81.16 8.20 -2.45
N THR A 1079 -80.34 8.99 -1.76
CA THR A 1079 -78.87 8.85 -1.73
C THR A 1079 -78.38 9.26 -0.35
N ALA A 1080 -78.46 8.33 0.60
CA ALA A 1080 -78.07 8.58 1.98
C ALA A 1080 -78.01 7.30 2.84
N SER A 1081 -77.56 6.18 2.28
CA SER A 1081 -77.09 5.07 3.12
C SER A 1081 -75.59 5.21 3.28
N PHE A 1082 -75.13 5.49 4.51
CA PHE A 1082 -73.78 5.08 4.88
C PHE A 1082 -73.60 3.62 4.45
N ASN A 1083 -72.53 3.40 3.71
CA ASN A 1083 -72.57 2.65 2.47
C ASN A 1083 -72.05 1.24 2.77
N LEU A 1084 -72.89 0.19 2.74
CA LEU A 1084 -72.41 -1.20 2.82
C LEU A 1084 -71.23 -1.42 1.86
N LYS A 1085 -71.26 -0.74 0.70
CA LYS A 1085 -70.15 -0.62 -0.24
C LYS A 1085 -68.87 -0.08 0.38
N GLN A 1086 -68.91 1.07 1.05
CA GLN A 1086 -67.75 1.64 1.75
C GLN A 1086 -67.25 0.73 2.88
N LEU A 1087 -68.14 -0.01 3.55
CA LEU A 1087 -67.73 -0.98 4.55
C LEU A 1087 -67.00 -2.18 3.90
N LEU A 1088 -67.53 -2.73 2.81
CA LEU A 1088 -66.93 -3.83 2.05
C LEU A 1088 -65.64 -3.43 1.30
N GLU A 1089 -65.47 -2.15 0.98
CA GLU A 1089 -64.23 -1.59 0.39
C GLU A 1089 -63.11 -1.40 1.43
N GLN A 1090 -63.39 -1.48 2.73
CA GLN A 1090 -62.36 -1.36 3.77
C GLN A 1090 -61.47 -2.61 3.83
N PRO A 1091 -60.12 -2.48 3.76
CA PRO A 1091 -59.21 -3.62 3.83
C PRO A 1091 -59.41 -4.53 5.05
N LEU A 1092 -59.63 -3.93 6.24
CA LEU A 1092 -59.88 -4.68 7.48
C LEU A 1092 -61.13 -5.56 7.40
N VAL A 1093 -62.18 -5.07 6.73
CA VAL A 1093 -63.44 -5.79 6.54
C VAL A 1093 -63.23 -6.92 5.54
N GLN A 1094 -62.53 -6.68 4.43
CA GLN A 1094 -62.22 -7.72 3.44
C GLN A 1094 -61.44 -8.88 4.05
N GLU A 1095 -60.45 -8.57 4.89
CA GLU A 1095 -59.66 -9.56 5.62
C GLU A 1095 -60.52 -10.38 6.60
N TYR A 1096 -61.34 -9.72 7.42
CA TYR A 1096 -62.23 -10.38 8.37
C TYR A 1096 -63.28 -11.27 7.70
N LEU A 1097 -63.81 -10.81 6.56
CA LEU A 1097 -64.76 -11.54 5.72
C LEU A 1097 -64.13 -12.68 4.92
N GLN A 1098 -62.80 -12.84 4.96
CA GLN A 1098 -62.07 -13.90 4.25
C GLN A 1098 -62.50 -13.97 2.78
N ILE A 1099 -62.44 -12.82 2.08
CA ILE A 1099 -62.84 -12.76 0.68
C ILE A 1099 -61.95 -13.69 -0.15
N ASN A 1100 -62.58 -14.66 -0.82
CA ASN A 1100 -61.89 -15.63 -1.67
C ASN A 1100 -62.26 -15.40 -3.13
N GLN A 1101 -61.25 -15.45 -4.00
CA GLN A 1101 -61.45 -15.34 -5.45
C GLN A 1101 -61.65 -16.73 -6.06
N TYR A 1102 -62.76 -16.93 -6.77
CA TYR A 1102 -63.04 -18.14 -7.54
C TYR A 1102 -63.51 -17.76 -8.94
N GLU A 1103 -62.81 -18.26 -9.96
CA GLU A 1103 -63.09 -17.96 -11.39
C GLU A 1103 -63.17 -16.46 -11.72
N GLY A 1104 -62.39 -15.63 -11.01
CA GLY A 1104 -62.36 -14.17 -11.23
C GLY A 1104 -63.41 -13.37 -10.46
N VAL A 1105 -64.28 -14.03 -9.68
CA VAL A 1105 -65.32 -13.41 -8.84
C VAL A 1105 -64.95 -13.52 -7.36
N ASN A 1106 -65.21 -12.46 -6.58
CA ASN A 1106 -64.88 -12.43 -5.15
C ASN A 1106 -66.11 -12.81 -4.30
N TYR A 1107 -65.95 -13.82 -3.44
CA TYR A 1107 -66.98 -14.29 -2.53
C TYR A 1107 -66.62 -13.99 -1.08
N LEU A 1108 -67.56 -13.49 -0.29
CA LEU A 1108 -67.38 -13.28 1.14
C LEU A 1108 -67.79 -14.51 1.96
N HIS A 1109 -67.17 -14.71 3.13
CA HIS A 1109 -67.53 -15.78 4.06
C HIS A 1109 -68.83 -15.43 4.82
N LYS A 1110 -69.90 -16.17 4.54
CA LYS A 1110 -71.25 -15.97 5.09
C LYS A 1110 -71.26 -15.74 6.61
N GLU A 1111 -70.71 -16.68 7.39
CA GLU A 1111 -70.79 -16.60 8.85
C GLU A 1111 -70.01 -15.40 9.42
N SER A 1112 -68.92 -15.00 8.76
CA SER A 1112 -68.17 -13.80 9.15
C SER A 1112 -68.98 -12.53 8.86
N PHE A 1113 -69.69 -12.48 7.73
CA PHE A 1113 -70.54 -11.35 7.39
C PHE A 1113 -71.72 -11.20 8.37
N GLU A 1114 -72.35 -12.32 8.73
CA GLU A 1114 -73.43 -12.35 9.71
C GLU A 1114 -72.93 -11.95 11.11
N ASP A 1115 -71.77 -12.47 11.56
CA ASP A 1115 -71.15 -12.09 12.85
C ASP A 1115 -70.78 -10.59 12.88
N MET A 1116 -70.17 -10.06 11.80
CA MET A 1116 -69.83 -8.63 11.71
C MET A 1116 -71.06 -7.72 11.82
N LEU A 1117 -72.12 -8.00 11.05
CA LEU A 1117 -73.35 -7.20 11.06
C LEU A 1117 -74.06 -7.28 12.41
N TYR A 1118 -74.05 -8.46 13.04
CA TYR A 1118 -74.54 -8.63 14.39
C TYR A 1118 -73.80 -7.70 15.37
N TRP A 1119 -72.47 -7.73 15.41
CA TRP A 1119 -71.70 -6.89 16.34
C TRP A 1119 -71.80 -5.40 16.05
N LEU A 1120 -71.87 -4.99 14.78
CA LEU A 1120 -72.15 -3.60 14.40
C LEU A 1120 -73.53 -3.14 14.89
N SER A 1121 -74.53 -4.02 14.88
CA SER A 1121 -75.86 -3.72 15.42
C SER A 1121 -75.84 -3.57 16.95
N VAL A 1122 -75.08 -4.41 17.65
CA VAL A 1122 -74.92 -4.34 19.11
C VAL A 1122 -74.23 -3.02 19.52
N VAL A 1123 -73.13 -2.67 18.86
CA VAL A 1123 -72.42 -1.39 19.11
C VAL A 1123 -73.31 -0.19 18.80
N ALA A 1124 -74.04 -0.19 17.68
CA ALA A 1124 -74.99 0.88 17.36
C ALA A 1124 -76.07 1.02 18.43
N TYR A 1125 -76.62 -0.10 18.91
CA TYR A 1125 -77.62 -0.08 19.98
C TYR A 1125 -77.06 0.54 21.26
N ILE A 1126 -75.88 0.11 21.70
CA ILE A 1126 -75.19 0.63 22.89
C ILE A 1126 -74.93 2.13 22.80
N GLN A 1127 -74.63 2.68 21.61
CA GLN A 1127 -74.39 4.11 21.43
C GLN A 1127 -75.68 4.96 21.48
N ILE A 1128 -76.83 4.40 21.09
CA ILE A 1128 -78.12 5.12 21.06
C ILE A 1128 -78.79 5.17 22.44
N MET A 1129 -78.59 4.13 23.26
CA MET A 1129 -79.23 4.00 24.58
C MET A 1129 -79.01 5.17 25.56
N PRO A 1130 -77.81 5.74 25.71
CA PRO A 1130 -77.53 6.76 26.72
C PRO A 1130 -78.19 8.12 26.44
N GLU A 1131 -78.50 8.42 25.17
CA GLU A 1131 -78.90 9.77 24.72
C GLU A 1131 -80.40 9.91 24.39
N THR A 1132 -81.21 8.85 24.51
CA THR A 1132 -82.56 8.81 23.92
C THR A 1132 -83.66 8.45 24.95
N GLU A 1133 -84.82 9.11 24.88
CA GLU A 1133 -85.99 8.74 25.71
C GLU A 1133 -86.54 7.36 25.34
N LYS A 1134 -87.09 6.60 26.32
CA LYS A 1134 -87.54 5.20 26.14
C LYS A 1134 -88.50 4.96 24.97
N GLN A 1135 -89.29 5.95 24.56
CA GLN A 1135 -90.23 5.83 23.44
C GLN A 1135 -89.54 5.92 22.06
N ASP A 1136 -88.46 6.70 21.95
CA ASP A 1136 -87.72 6.88 20.69
C ASP A 1136 -86.73 5.72 20.43
N ILE A 1137 -86.22 5.07 21.48
CA ILE A 1137 -85.35 3.88 21.36
C ILE A 1137 -86.02 2.76 20.54
N SER A 1138 -87.33 2.55 20.70
CA SER A 1138 -88.07 1.51 19.99
C SER A 1138 -88.15 1.76 18.49
N ALA A 1139 -88.44 3.00 18.09
CA ALA A 1139 -88.51 3.40 16.69
C ALA A 1139 -87.13 3.34 16.00
N ILE A 1140 -86.09 3.76 16.70
CA ILE A 1140 -84.71 3.74 16.18
C ILE A 1140 -84.20 2.30 16.07
N SER A 1141 -84.48 1.45 17.06
CA SER A 1141 -84.11 0.02 17.04
C SER A 1141 -84.81 -0.76 15.92
N ALA A 1142 -86.07 -0.45 15.64
CA ALA A 1142 -86.80 -1.05 14.51
C ALA A 1142 -86.12 -0.74 13.16
N ARG A 1143 -85.64 0.50 12.97
CA ARG A 1143 -84.92 0.92 11.76
C ARG A 1143 -83.55 0.28 11.63
N LEU A 1144 -82.82 0.16 12.75
CA LEU A 1144 -81.54 -0.56 12.80
C LEU A 1144 -81.74 -2.02 12.36
N ASN A 1145 -82.73 -2.70 12.93
CA ASN A 1145 -83.08 -4.08 12.57
C ASN A 1145 -83.51 -4.22 11.10
N GLU A 1146 -84.28 -3.26 10.57
CA GLU A 1146 -84.67 -3.25 9.15
C GLU A 1146 -83.45 -3.10 8.23
N THR A 1147 -82.49 -2.24 8.61
CA THR A 1147 -81.26 -2.00 7.84
C THR A 1147 -80.38 -3.25 7.81
N ILE A 1148 -80.17 -3.91 8.95
CA ILE A 1148 -79.40 -5.15 9.02
C ILE A 1148 -80.09 -6.27 8.22
N LYS A 1149 -81.42 -6.43 8.33
CA LYS A 1149 -82.18 -7.41 7.52
C LYS A 1149 -82.05 -7.16 6.03
N LYS A 1150 -82.04 -5.89 5.59
CA LYS A 1150 -81.78 -5.52 4.19
C LYS A 1150 -80.40 -5.98 3.73
N TYR A 1151 -79.36 -5.77 4.51
CA TYR A 1151 -78.00 -6.19 4.14
C TYR A 1151 -77.83 -7.71 4.08
N LEU A 1152 -78.45 -8.45 4.99
CA LEU A 1152 -78.46 -9.92 4.96
C LEU A 1152 -79.21 -10.45 3.74
N HIS A 1153 -80.39 -9.89 3.46
CA HIS A 1153 -81.19 -10.30 2.31
C HIS A 1153 -80.47 -9.97 1.00
N LEU A 1154 -79.81 -8.80 0.93
CA LEU A 1154 -78.99 -8.43 -0.21
C LEU A 1154 -77.85 -9.44 -0.43
N ALA A 1155 -77.10 -9.79 0.63
CA ALA A 1155 -76.03 -10.77 0.56
C ALA A 1155 -76.51 -12.14 0.08
N GLU A 1156 -77.66 -12.60 0.59
CA GLU A 1156 -78.28 -13.86 0.17
C GLU A 1156 -78.76 -13.81 -1.29
N SER A 1157 -79.36 -12.69 -1.72
CA SER A 1157 -79.85 -12.51 -3.09
C SER A 1157 -78.74 -12.41 -4.15
N CYS A 1158 -77.57 -11.87 -3.77
CA CYS A 1158 -76.39 -11.75 -4.62
C CYS A 1158 -75.43 -12.95 -4.47
N GLY A 1159 -75.87 -14.05 -3.84
CA GLY A 1159 -75.04 -15.25 -3.66
C GLY A 1159 -73.72 -15.01 -2.92
N TYR A 1160 -73.65 -13.99 -2.05
CA TYR A 1160 -72.45 -13.55 -1.33
C TYR A 1160 -71.29 -13.07 -2.23
N GLN A 1161 -71.58 -12.67 -3.47
CA GLN A 1161 -70.62 -12.07 -4.38
C GLN A 1161 -70.41 -10.59 -4.05
N VAL A 1162 -69.16 -10.18 -3.86
CA VAL A 1162 -68.81 -8.83 -3.40
C VAL A 1162 -69.16 -7.79 -4.46
N GLU A 1163 -68.85 -8.06 -5.73
CA GLU A 1163 -69.16 -7.17 -6.85
C GLU A 1163 -70.68 -7.00 -7.04
N GLU A 1164 -71.45 -8.09 -7.07
CA GLU A 1164 -72.91 -8.02 -7.22
C GLU A 1164 -73.57 -7.30 -6.05
N MET A 1165 -73.10 -7.51 -4.82
CA MET A 1165 -73.58 -6.75 -3.66
C MET A 1165 -73.27 -5.26 -3.84
N CYS A 1166 -72.05 -4.89 -4.23
CA CYS A 1166 -71.66 -3.50 -4.46
C CYS A 1166 -72.47 -2.80 -5.56
N ASP A 1167 -72.85 -3.52 -6.61
CA ASP A 1167 -73.63 -3.01 -7.74
C ASP A 1167 -75.13 -2.95 -7.44
N ASN A 1168 -75.68 -3.90 -6.67
CA ASN A 1168 -77.10 -3.99 -6.37
C ASN A 1168 -77.54 -3.25 -5.08
N ILE A 1169 -76.62 -2.63 -4.32
CA ILE A 1169 -76.94 -1.79 -3.14
C ILE A 1169 -77.98 -0.70 -3.44
N TYR A 1170 -77.98 -0.16 -4.68
CA TYR A 1170 -78.94 0.86 -5.12
C TYR A 1170 -80.08 0.30 -5.99
N GLY A 1171 -80.04 -1.01 -6.31
CA GLY A 1171 -80.83 -1.64 -7.37
C GLY A 1171 -82.17 -2.23 -6.93
N THR A 1172 -82.46 -2.29 -5.63
CA THR A 1172 -83.73 -2.82 -5.12
C THR A 1172 -84.34 -1.87 -4.10
N CYS A 1173 -85.20 -0.98 -4.60
CA CYS A 1173 -86.26 -0.34 -3.82
C CYS A 1173 -87.54 -1.13 -4.00
#